data_AF-A0A553KYM6-F1
#
_entry.id   AF-A0A553KYM6-F1
#
_cell.length_a   1.000
_cell.length_b   1.000
_cell.length_c   1.000
_cell.angle_alpha   90.00
_cell.angle_beta   90.00
_cell.angle_gamma   90.00
#
_symmetry.space_group_name_H-M   'P 1'
#
loop_
_entity.id
_entity.type
_entity.pdbx_description
1 polymer ?
#
loop_
_entity_poly.entity_id
_entity_poly.type
_entity_poly.pdbx_seq_one_letter_code
_entity_poly.pdbx_strand_id
1 'polypeptide(L)'
;MRPKKLKWVVRQLDWQVFRNIHQGSNIIVCGCGSSLTSLKHPSRYSTIGVNDVGRLFTPNYLVALNPPHQYRLGRYHYVQHSRCKYVFSQLPLPLKYSQLVKTPLGVKAGADFPQTSGIHYTQNSPYFAVCLAAFMGAKRIGLIGVDLTDNHFFADTGQHVLQKKVQQIDQEYGALYQSLQSNGIELFNLSQDSALTSLPKQSLVVFDANRSGKLQSSTSNTENQSKAKVVRVKQALNIVHVGLTNCAGALWNLHNMLNRYTPHHSRVITASQITNGRRYPRDVLLNENNKVQHLLASADFVHFHNWLDKDSPQMKPFRSALKNKPAVLQYHSEPEVLKHAFPGRDLLYRNDITTLVVAQKQARFFPNAIAVPNALDVFLKDFSVPPLTKQTFTKRKRMKVLYAPTDINSYPDYAKTCRGKGYKETSSILSRLEQQKLIRAFTVTNMSWQKLCELRRQVDLVIDECVTGGYHLTSLEALAQGCITCAYLDPTTIQLLSDITGSNISELPWQNTPIDSLEVILGSLANQDLTPLKTRNRQWMIDNWAPEKVLSHYTQIYYQEIYGHQTKTRDGLLSVAPTKTRTPIKTEIMCRKPIAPVRYQLTGKKSPRTSDEFAQTISLSRKLLDKRNSWRQNVCHIIGNGPSVTSTELSLIAQNKIISVNAASLLHKSIGRDADFYCVSDRRFLTDARASEYLCAAKGSHHVYAGYCDTFHLSDEVDFVRIRRGDGISTNISFGFHHNCSVMLFASQLALYLGCRTLFWHGCEFDYTLGRFDPGDTRKHDTGTFPRVKAASFKLANILRSLGGQLNIVGPSKLVGDFGEQPISNIRSLTVDDFHQQFSAQNHFMVAPSK
;
A
#
# COMPACT_ATOMS: atom_id res chain seq x y z
N MET A 1 26.54 -35.91 -20.35
CA MET A 1 25.47 -35.99 -19.31
C MET A 1 24.39 -34.97 -19.63
N ARG A 2 23.12 -35.37 -19.80
CA ARG A 2 22.01 -34.43 -20.03
C ARG A 2 21.69 -33.65 -18.75
N PRO A 3 21.39 -32.34 -18.80
CA PRO A 3 21.01 -31.58 -17.61
C PRO A 3 19.62 -32.03 -17.14
N LYS A 4 19.53 -32.42 -15.86
CA LYS A 4 18.28 -32.80 -15.19
C LYS A 4 17.34 -31.59 -15.14
N LYS A 5 16.12 -31.76 -15.68
CA LYS A 5 15.01 -30.80 -15.54
C LYS A 5 14.68 -30.60 -14.06
N LEU A 6 14.80 -29.37 -13.55
CA LEU A 6 14.19 -28.98 -12.27
C LEU A 6 12.66 -29.13 -12.37
N LYS A 7 12.07 -30.04 -11.60
CA LYS A 7 10.63 -30.11 -11.36
C LYS A 7 10.27 -29.06 -10.31
N TRP A 8 9.41 -28.11 -10.69
CA TRP A 8 8.76 -27.18 -9.76
C TRP A 8 7.82 -27.96 -8.84
N VAL A 9 8.15 -28.06 -7.55
CA VAL A 9 7.24 -28.61 -6.54
C VAL A 9 6.31 -27.48 -6.09
N VAL A 10 5.13 -27.39 -6.71
CA VAL A 10 4.03 -26.57 -6.20
C VAL A 10 3.56 -27.21 -4.89
N ARG A 11 3.63 -26.50 -3.76
CA ARG A 11 2.99 -26.95 -2.51
C ARG A 11 1.48 -27.06 -2.77
N GLN A 12 0.96 -28.28 -2.85
CA GLN A 12 -0.46 -28.55 -3.07
C GLN A 12 -1.18 -28.50 -1.73
N LEU A 13 -2.11 -27.54 -1.58
CA LEU A 13 -3.06 -27.53 -0.47
C LEU A 13 -4.18 -28.52 -0.77
N ASP A 14 -4.53 -29.34 0.21
CA ASP A 14 -5.72 -30.19 0.15
C ASP A 14 -6.97 -29.31 0.15
N TRP A 15 -7.86 -29.51 -0.81
CA TRP A 15 -9.12 -28.76 -0.92
C TRP A 15 -10.05 -29.01 0.28
N GLN A 16 -9.89 -30.13 1.00
CA GLN A 16 -10.72 -30.44 2.16
C GLN A 16 -10.60 -29.43 3.30
N VAL A 17 -9.46 -28.72 3.41
CA VAL A 17 -9.27 -27.69 4.45
C VAL A 17 -10.20 -26.48 4.29
N PHE A 18 -10.84 -26.34 3.13
CA PHE A 18 -11.80 -25.27 2.84
C PHE A 18 -13.23 -25.60 3.30
N ARG A 19 -13.47 -26.79 3.84
CA ARG A 19 -14.78 -27.17 4.35
C ARG A 19 -15.22 -26.23 5.46
N ASN A 20 -16.42 -25.67 5.34
CA ASN A 20 -17.06 -24.83 6.36
C ASN A 20 -16.27 -23.57 6.81
N ILE A 21 -15.27 -23.10 6.04
CA ILE A 21 -14.51 -21.90 6.43
C ILE A 21 -15.33 -20.61 6.36
N HIS A 22 -16.46 -20.63 5.65
CA HIS A 22 -17.48 -19.58 5.56
C HIS A 22 -18.80 -20.02 6.17
N GLN A 23 -18.77 -20.90 7.19
CA GLN A 23 -19.98 -21.42 7.83
C GLN A 23 -20.95 -20.28 8.19
N GLY A 24 -22.19 -20.38 7.68
CA GLY A 24 -23.25 -19.42 7.97
C GLY A 24 -23.19 -18.11 7.17
N SER A 25 -22.20 -17.93 6.30
CA SER A 25 -21.99 -16.67 5.58
C SER A 25 -22.77 -16.58 4.26
N ASN A 26 -22.87 -15.36 3.74
CA ASN A 26 -23.35 -15.12 2.38
C ASN A 26 -22.16 -15.12 1.41
N ILE A 27 -22.24 -15.91 0.34
CA ILE A 27 -21.23 -15.95 -0.74
C ILE A 27 -21.87 -15.53 -2.05
N ILE A 28 -21.17 -14.72 -2.86
CA ILE A 28 -21.58 -14.43 -4.24
C ILE A 28 -20.69 -15.21 -5.21
N VAL A 29 -21.32 -16.01 -6.07
CA VAL A 29 -20.68 -16.70 -7.19
C VAL A 29 -20.79 -15.82 -8.43
N CYS A 30 -19.65 -15.53 -9.05
CA CYS A 30 -19.52 -14.54 -10.10
C CYS A 30 -19.11 -15.21 -11.43
N GLY A 31 -20.06 -15.30 -12.35
CA GLY A 31 -19.88 -15.73 -13.74
C GLY A 31 -19.27 -14.65 -14.64
N CYS A 32 -19.24 -14.88 -15.96
CA CYS A 32 -18.66 -13.97 -16.95
C CYS A 32 -19.69 -13.22 -17.82
N GLY A 33 -20.97 -13.31 -17.46
CA GLY A 33 -22.07 -12.60 -18.11
C GLY A 33 -22.09 -11.10 -17.79
N SER A 34 -22.80 -10.34 -18.61
CA SER A 34 -22.92 -8.87 -18.52
C SER A 34 -23.58 -8.39 -17.23
N SER A 35 -24.48 -9.17 -16.62
CA SER A 35 -25.14 -8.80 -15.36
C SER A 35 -24.17 -8.63 -14.19
N LEU A 36 -22.97 -9.23 -14.26
CA LEU A 36 -21.93 -9.05 -13.24
C LEU A 36 -21.54 -7.57 -13.06
N THR A 37 -21.70 -6.74 -14.09
CA THR A 37 -21.40 -5.29 -14.04
C THR A 37 -22.29 -4.51 -13.08
N SER A 38 -23.42 -5.10 -12.65
CA SER A 38 -24.29 -4.56 -11.61
C SER A 38 -23.71 -4.70 -10.20
N LEU A 39 -22.74 -5.60 -9.98
CA LEU A 39 -22.05 -5.75 -8.70
C LEU A 39 -20.99 -4.65 -8.52
N LYS A 40 -21.42 -3.46 -8.08
CA LYS A 40 -20.54 -2.27 -7.96
C LYS A 40 -19.48 -2.37 -6.85
N HIS A 41 -19.76 -3.14 -5.79
CA HIS A 41 -18.89 -3.24 -4.61
C HIS A 41 -18.61 -4.70 -4.24
N PRO A 42 -17.89 -5.47 -5.11
CA PRO A 42 -17.65 -6.90 -4.89
C PRO A 42 -16.86 -7.19 -3.60
N SER A 43 -16.07 -6.22 -3.10
CA SER A 43 -15.33 -6.34 -1.84
C SER A 43 -16.20 -6.46 -0.58
N ARG A 44 -17.51 -6.19 -0.68
CA ARG A 44 -18.46 -6.33 0.44
C ARG A 44 -18.87 -7.79 0.69
N TYR A 45 -18.49 -8.72 -0.18
CA TYR A 45 -18.91 -10.12 -0.14
C TYR A 45 -17.70 -11.05 -0.18
N SER A 46 -17.88 -12.24 0.39
CA SER A 46 -17.06 -13.39 0.00
C SER A 46 -17.45 -13.77 -1.43
N THR A 47 -16.50 -13.67 -2.37
CA THR A 47 -16.74 -13.91 -3.80
C THR A 47 -16.00 -15.13 -4.32
N ILE A 48 -16.69 -15.98 -5.08
CA ILE A 48 -16.09 -17.06 -5.87
C ILE A 48 -16.28 -16.70 -7.34
N GLY A 49 -15.21 -16.25 -7.98
CA GLY A 49 -15.18 -16.01 -9.40
C GLY A 49 -15.00 -17.28 -10.20
N VAL A 50 -15.35 -17.25 -11.49
CA VAL A 50 -14.97 -18.30 -12.44
C VAL A 50 -14.18 -17.74 -13.62
N ASN A 51 -13.30 -18.56 -14.18
CA ASN A 51 -12.56 -18.27 -15.40
C ASN A 51 -11.86 -16.90 -15.34
N ASP A 52 -12.14 -16.01 -16.29
CA ASP A 52 -11.53 -14.70 -16.44
C ASP A 52 -12.36 -13.57 -15.83
N VAL A 53 -13.13 -13.85 -14.76
CA VAL A 53 -13.83 -12.79 -13.99
C VAL A 53 -12.88 -11.68 -13.50
N GLY A 54 -11.59 -12.01 -13.37
CA GLY A 54 -10.48 -11.09 -13.08
C GLY A 54 -10.41 -9.88 -14.01
N ARG A 55 -11.10 -9.90 -15.16
CA ARG A 55 -11.29 -8.74 -16.05
C ARG A 55 -12.02 -7.58 -15.37
N LEU A 56 -12.96 -7.87 -14.45
CA LEU A 56 -13.78 -6.87 -13.78
C LEU A 56 -13.28 -6.52 -12.37
N PHE A 57 -12.95 -7.54 -11.58
CA PHE A 57 -12.41 -7.36 -10.23
C PHE A 57 -11.68 -8.64 -9.78
N THR A 58 -10.89 -8.55 -8.72
CA THR A 58 -10.24 -9.72 -8.11
C THR A 58 -11.20 -10.38 -7.11
N PRO A 59 -11.71 -11.61 -7.37
CA PRO A 59 -12.54 -12.31 -6.40
C PRO A 59 -11.71 -12.86 -5.24
N ASN A 60 -12.35 -13.24 -4.13
CA ASN A 60 -11.61 -13.88 -3.03
C ASN A 60 -11.09 -15.26 -3.42
N TYR A 61 -11.89 -16.03 -4.17
CA TYR A 61 -11.56 -17.34 -4.71
C TYR A 61 -11.84 -17.37 -6.21
N LEU A 62 -11.11 -18.19 -6.96
CA LEU A 62 -11.34 -18.35 -8.40
C LEU A 62 -11.46 -19.84 -8.75
N VAL A 63 -12.39 -20.18 -9.62
CA VAL A 63 -12.54 -21.52 -10.20
C VAL A 63 -12.12 -21.48 -11.67
N ALA A 64 -11.18 -22.33 -12.06
CA ALA A 64 -10.72 -22.43 -13.45
C ALA A 64 -10.57 -23.91 -13.83
N LEU A 65 -11.58 -24.46 -14.52
CA LEU A 65 -11.62 -25.89 -14.85
C LEU A 65 -11.11 -26.20 -16.26
N ASN A 66 -10.84 -25.19 -17.09
CA ASN A 66 -10.41 -25.38 -18.47
C ASN A 66 -8.88 -25.32 -18.58
N PRO A 67 -8.27 -26.06 -19.51
CA PRO A 67 -6.85 -25.92 -19.80
C PRO A 67 -6.54 -24.58 -20.52
N PRO A 68 -5.30 -24.07 -20.44
CA PRO A 68 -4.94 -22.76 -21.01
C PRO A 68 -5.33 -22.53 -22.47
N HIS A 69 -5.23 -23.56 -23.32
CA HIS A 69 -5.52 -23.47 -24.76
C HIS A 69 -7.01 -23.25 -25.09
N GLN A 70 -7.94 -23.54 -24.16
CA GLN A 70 -9.36 -23.28 -24.37
C GLN A 70 -9.77 -21.82 -24.12
N TYR A 71 -8.88 -21.01 -23.53
CA TYR A 71 -9.09 -19.60 -23.31
C TYR A 71 -8.56 -18.78 -24.51
N ARG A 72 -9.42 -18.51 -25.47
CA ARG A 72 -9.10 -17.67 -26.64
C ARG A 72 -8.85 -16.20 -26.25
N LEU A 73 -8.25 -15.41 -27.16
CA LEU A 73 -8.09 -13.95 -27.03
C LEU A 73 -7.40 -13.51 -25.74
N GLY A 74 -6.38 -14.27 -25.31
CA GLY A 74 -5.62 -13.96 -24.09
C GLY A 74 -6.40 -14.07 -22.79
N ARG A 75 -7.63 -14.64 -22.78
CA ARG A 75 -8.45 -14.79 -21.57
C ARG A 75 -7.72 -15.52 -20.43
N TYR A 76 -6.84 -16.48 -20.77
CA TYR A 76 -6.05 -17.21 -19.77
C TYR A 76 -5.15 -16.29 -18.94
N HIS A 77 -4.73 -15.15 -19.50
CA HIS A 77 -3.90 -14.18 -18.80
C HIS A 77 -4.51 -13.76 -17.46
N TYR A 78 -5.83 -13.58 -17.40
CA TYR A 78 -6.55 -13.17 -16.19
C TYR A 78 -6.68 -14.29 -15.15
N VAL A 79 -6.67 -15.55 -15.58
CA VAL A 79 -6.58 -16.71 -14.69
C VAL A 79 -5.16 -16.83 -14.13
N GLN A 80 -4.17 -16.83 -15.03
CA GLN A 80 -2.75 -16.99 -14.70
C GLN A 80 -2.22 -15.91 -13.76
N HIS A 81 -2.68 -14.66 -13.93
CA HIS A 81 -2.27 -13.49 -13.16
C HIS A 81 -3.33 -13.07 -12.12
N SER A 82 -4.32 -13.93 -11.84
CA SER A 82 -5.28 -13.66 -10.77
C SER A 82 -4.53 -13.42 -9.45
N ARG A 83 -5.04 -12.48 -8.65
CA ARG A 83 -4.56 -12.17 -7.30
C ARG A 83 -5.53 -12.65 -6.22
N CYS A 84 -6.47 -13.53 -6.57
CA CYS A 84 -7.36 -14.15 -5.59
C CYS A 84 -6.56 -14.98 -4.58
N LYS A 85 -7.14 -15.26 -3.41
CA LYS A 85 -6.45 -16.02 -2.35
C LYS A 85 -6.07 -17.43 -2.83
N TYR A 86 -7.02 -18.09 -3.50
CA TYR A 86 -6.86 -19.46 -4.01
C TYR A 86 -7.56 -19.64 -5.35
N VAL A 87 -6.95 -20.44 -6.22
CA VAL A 87 -7.55 -20.91 -7.47
C VAL A 87 -7.85 -22.40 -7.33
N PHE A 88 -9.11 -22.78 -7.45
CA PHE A 88 -9.57 -24.17 -7.43
C PHE A 88 -9.60 -24.71 -8.86
N SER A 89 -8.90 -25.82 -9.08
CA SER A 89 -8.86 -26.51 -10.37
C SER A 89 -8.49 -27.96 -10.19
N GLN A 90 -9.00 -28.82 -11.06
CA GLN A 90 -8.51 -30.19 -11.23
C GLN A 90 -7.21 -30.26 -12.04
N LEU A 91 -6.86 -29.17 -12.74
CA LEU A 91 -5.70 -29.09 -13.63
C LEU A 91 -4.49 -28.46 -12.92
N PRO A 92 -3.26 -28.85 -13.28
CA PRO A 92 -2.05 -28.21 -12.82
C PRO A 92 -1.83 -26.88 -13.57
N LEU A 93 -2.56 -25.84 -13.19
CA LEU A 93 -2.48 -24.54 -13.87
C LEU A 93 -1.18 -23.79 -13.47
N PRO A 94 -0.41 -23.27 -14.45
CA PRO A 94 0.79 -22.48 -14.18
C PRO A 94 0.46 -21.06 -13.71
N LEU A 95 -0.04 -20.92 -12.48
CA LEU A 95 -0.40 -19.63 -11.86
C LEU A 95 0.84 -18.85 -11.40
N LYS A 96 0.77 -17.51 -11.44
CA LYS A 96 1.89 -16.64 -11.02
C LYS A 96 1.78 -16.11 -9.59
N TYR A 97 0.58 -15.81 -9.11
CA TYR A 97 0.40 -15.09 -7.84
C TYR A 97 -0.51 -15.80 -6.85
N SER A 98 -1.50 -16.56 -7.31
CA SER A 98 -2.42 -17.30 -6.46
C SER A 98 -1.96 -18.73 -6.20
N GLN A 99 -2.34 -19.26 -5.04
CA GLN A 99 -2.10 -20.66 -4.71
C GLN A 99 -3.12 -21.56 -5.41
N LEU A 100 -2.62 -22.61 -6.08
CA LEU A 100 -3.46 -23.63 -6.71
C LEU A 100 -3.94 -24.63 -5.65
N VAL A 101 -5.26 -24.82 -5.58
CA VAL A 101 -5.90 -25.86 -4.76
C VAL A 101 -6.40 -26.95 -5.71
N LYS A 102 -5.69 -28.09 -5.71
CA LYS A 102 -6.05 -29.20 -6.59
C LYS A 102 -7.34 -29.82 -6.09
N THR A 103 -8.41 -29.64 -6.86
CA THR A 103 -9.76 -30.03 -6.45
C THR A 103 -10.29 -31.08 -7.42
N PRO A 104 -10.56 -32.31 -6.95
CA PRO A 104 -11.12 -33.35 -7.78
C PRO A 104 -12.55 -32.98 -8.21
N LEU A 105 -12.91 -33.36 -9.43
CA LEU A 105 -14.27 -33.25 -9.93
C LEU A 105 -15.10 -34.39 -9.32
N GLY A 106 -16.27 -34.05 -8.80
CA GLY A 106 -17.28 -35.00 -8.32
C GLY A 106 -18.14 -35.54 -9.46
N VAL A 107 -19.39 -35.90 -9.15
CA VAL A 107 -20.36 -36.37 -10.16
C VAL A 107 -20.81 -35.22 -11.07
N LYS A 108 -20.85 -35.47 -12.38
CA LYS A 108 -21.40 -34.53 -13.36
C LYS A 108 -22.91 -34.37 -13.14
N ALA A 109 -23.39 -33.13 -13.02
CA ALA A 109 -24.76 -32.80 -12.65
C ALA A 109 -25.22 -33.38 -11.29
N GLY A 110 -24.27 -33.76 -10.42
CA GLY A 110 -24.58 -34.20 -9.07
C GLY A 110 -25.05 -33.03 -8.20
N ALA A 111 -26.08 -33.27 -7.40
CA ALA A 111 -26.70 -32.27 -6.54
C ALA A 111 -26.61 -32.64 -5.05
N ASP A 112 -26.08 -33.81 -4.69
CA ASP A 112 -26.07 -34.34 -3.34
C ASP A 112 -25.01 -33.68 -2.42
N PHE A 113 -25.45 -33.21 -1.25
CA PHE A 113 -24.59 -32.69 -0.18
C PHE A 113 -24.97 -33.39 1.13
N PRO A 114 -24.01 -33.81 2.00
CA PRO A 114 -22.63 -33.31 2.15
C PRO A 114 -21.52 -34.39 2.05
N GLN A 115 -21.63 -35.39 1.17
CA GLN A 115 -20.64 -36.46 1.03
C GLN A 115 -20.07 -36.55 -0.38
N THR A 116 -18.87 -36.03 -0.62
CA THR A 116 -18.23 -36.23 -1.93
C THR A 116 -16.71 -36.37 -1.84
N SER A 117 -16.17 -37.23 -2.71
CA SER A 117 -14.75 -37.37 -3.03
C SER A 117 -14.22 -36.24 -3.93
N GLY A 118 -15.06 -35.26 -4.28
CA GLY A 118 -14.73 -34.07 -5.09
C GLY A 118 -15.93 -33.15 -5.29
N ILE A 119 -15.73 -31.98 -5.87
CA ILE A 119 -16.81 -30.98 -6.03
C ILE A 119 -17.58 -31.26 -7.33
N HIS A 120 -18.90 -31.40 -7.25
CA HIS A 120 -19.77 -31.61 -8.41
C HIS A 120 -19.60 -30.52 -9.46
N TYR A 121 -19.83 -30.88 -10.72
CA TYR A 121 -19.61 -30.00 -11.86
C TYR A 121 -20.67 -30.22 -12.92
N THR A 122 -20.82 -29.27 -13.84
CA THR A 122 -21.53 -29.49 -15.09
C THR A 122 -20.83 -28.77 -16.24
N GLN A 123 -21.53 -28.51 -17.34
CA GLN A 123 -21.03 -27.88 -18.56
C GLN A 123 -20.63 -26.42 -18.38
N ASN A 124 -20.90 -25.80 -17.22
CA ASN A 124 -20.43 -24.47 -16.89
C ASN A 124 -19.69 -24.44 -15.54
N SER A 125 -18.67 -23.58 -15.45
CA SER A 125 -17.87 -23.41 -14.22
C SER A 125 -18.65 -22.79 -13.04
N PRO A 126 -19.66 -21.92 -13.24
CA PRO A 126 -20.45 -21.39 -12.12
C PRO A 126 -21.15 -22.46 -11.28
N TYR A 127 -21.60 -23.58 -11.86
CA TYR A 127 -22.20 -24.69 -11.11
C TYR A 127 -21.22 -25.24 -10.06
N PHE A 128 -20.00 -25.54 -10.48
CA PHE A 128 -18.93 -25.98 -9.57
C PHE A 128 -18.66 -24.96 -8.47
N ALA A 129 -18.69 -23.66 -8.79
CA ALA A 129 -18.47 -22.60 -7.82
C ALA A 129 -19.61 -22.50 -6.78
N VAL A 130 -20.86 -22.79 -7.17
CA VAL A 130 -21.99 -22.91 -6.22
C VAL A 130 -21.79 -24.10 -5.30
N CYS A 131 -21.43 -25.27 -5.85
CA CYS A 131 -21.12 -26.45 -5.05
C CYS A 131 -19.96 -26.21 -4.08
N LEU A 132 -18.92 -25.50 -4.53
CA LEU A 132 -17.79 -25.09 -3.70
C LEU A 132 -18.23 -24.11 -2.60
N ALA A 133 -19.08 -23.13 -2.89
CA ALA A 133 -19.62 -22.22 -1.88
C ALA A 133 -20.39 -22.97 -0.78
N ALA A 134 -21.23 -23.94 -1.17
CA ALA A 134 -21.94 -24.81 -0.23
C ALA A 134 -20.97 -25.66 0.61
N PHE A 135 -19.96 -26.26 -0.02
CA PHE A 135 -18.90 -27.01 0.67
C PHE A 135 -18.13 -26.15 1.69
N MET A 136 -17.91 -24.87 1.35
CA MET A 136 -17.28 -23.89 2.24
C MET A 136 -18.22 -23.40 3.37
N GLY A 137 -19.47 -23.86 3.43
CA GLY A 137 -20.40 -23.59 4.52
C GLY A 137 -21.31 -22.36 4.30
N ALA A 138 -21.44 -21.87 3.06
CA ALA A 138 -22.35 -20.78 2.76
C ALA A 138 -23.79 -21.12 3.19
N LYS A 139 -24.46 -20.18 3.86
CA LYS A 139 -25.89 -20.29 4.17
C LYS A 139 -26.77 -19.66 3.09
N ARG A 140 -26.23 -18.66 2.39
CA ARG A 140 -26.90 -18.00 1.27
C ARG A 140 -25.91 -17.78 0.14
N ILE A 141 -26.30 -18.15 -1.06
CA ILE A 141 -25.49 -18.07 -2.26
C ILE A 141 -26.22 -17.18 -3.28
N GLY A 142 -25.57 -16.10 -3.69
CA GLY A 142 -26.03 -15.25 -4.78
C GLY A 142 -25.29 -15.62 -6.07
N LEU A 143 -26.00 -15.91 -7.14
CA LEU A 143 -25.42 -16.23 -8.45
C LEU A 143 -25.57 -15.04 -9.40
N ILE A 144 -24.48 -14.46 -9.85
CA ILE A 144 -24.49 -13.29 -10.74
C ILE A 144 -23.54 -13.46 -11.92
N GLY A 145 -23.86 -12.89 -13.09
CA GLY A 145 -23.06 -13.07 -14.31
C GLY A 145 -23.23 -14.46 -14.94
N VAL A 146 -24.36 -15.13 -14.68
CA VAL A 146 -24.72 -16.42 -15.31
C VAL A 146 -25.96 -16.20 -16.17
N ASP A 147 -25.80 -15.32 -17.14
CA ASP A 147 -26.91 -14.82 -17.96
C ASP A 147 -27.35 -15.86 -19.00
N LEU A 148 -26.37 -16.61 -19.53
CA LEU A 148 -26.56 -17.58 -20.62
C LEU A 148 -27.18 -16.96 -21.89
N THR A 149 -26.97 -15.66 -22.08
CA THR A 149 -27.30 -14.89 -23.30
C THR A 149 -26.15 -14.95 -24.32
N ASP A 150 -26.33 -14.35 -25.51
CA ASP A 150 -25.34 -14.38 -26.60
C ASP A 150 -23.97 -13.79 -26.23
N ASN A 151 -23.91 -12.88 -25.26
CA ASN A 151 -22.76 -12.00 -25.07
C ASN A 151 -22.04 -12.22 -23.74
N HIS A 152 -20.70 -12.15 -23.78
CA HIS A 152 -19.85 -12.12 -22.58
C HIS A 152 -19.39 -10.70 -22.28
N PHE A 153 -19.50 -10.29 -21.01
CA PHE A 153 -19.08 -8.98 -20.51
C PHE A 153 -19.66 -7.78 -21.30
N PHE A 154 -18.93 -7.33 -22.33
CA PHE A 154 -19.12 -6.12 -23.13
C PHE A 154 -18.78 -6.33 -24.62
N ALA A 155 -18.60 -7.59 -25.05
CA ALA A 155 -18.26 -7.89 -26.43
C ALA A 155 -19.36 -8.76 -27.04
N ASP A 156 -19.76 -8.42 -28.27
CA ASP A 156 -20.60 -9.26 -29.12
C ASP A 156 -19.78 -10.49 -29.53
N THR A 157 -19.68 -11.46 -28.62
CA THR A 157 -18.88 -12.68 -28.84
C THR A 157 -19.58 -13.71 -29.73
N GLY A 158 -20.82 -13.42 -30.16
CA GLY A 158 -21.68 -14.30 -30.95
C GLY A 158 -22.29 -15.44 -30.13
N GLN A 159 -23.22 -16.20 -30.73
CA GLN A 159 -23.98 -17.27 -30.07
C GLN A 159 -23.09 -18.20 -29.23
N HIS A 160 -23.35 -18.24 -27.92
CA HIS A 160 -22.61 -19.10 -27.01
C HIS A 160 -22.96 -20.57 -27.28
N VAL A 161 -21.95 -21.45 -27.35
CA VAL A 161 -22.14 -22.90 -27.61
C VAL A 161 -23.10 -23.57 -26.60
N LEU A 162 -23.24 -23.00 -25.40
CA LEU A 162 -24.16 -23.50 -24.37
C LEU A 162 -25.63 -23.08 -24.58
N GLN A 163 -25.96 -22.18 -25.51
CA GLN A 163 -27.35 -21.79 -25.79
C GLN A 163 -28.23 -22.99 -26.15
N LYS A 164 -27.70 -23.90 -26.97
CA LYS A 164 -28.37 -25.15 -27.35
C LYS A 164 -28.60 -26.11 -26.17
N LYS A 165 -28.09 -25.78 -24.98
CA LYS A 165 -28.12 -26.60 -23.77
C LYS A 165 -28.67 -25.85 -22.55
N VAL A 166 -29.24 -24.66 -22.73
CA VAL A 166 -29.79 -23.84 -21.63
C VAL A 166 -30.85 -24.62 -20.86
N GLN A 167 -31.76 -25.32 -21.55
CA GLN A 167 -32.79 -26.13 -20.90
C GLN A 167 -32.20 -27.21 -19.98
N GLN A 168 -31.16 -27.91 -20.45
CA GLN A 168 -30.46 -28.91 -19.64
C GLN A 168 -29.77 -28.24 -18.43
N ILE A 169 -29.04 -27.14 -18.66
CA ILE A 169 -28.33 -26.42 -17.59
C ILE A 169 -29.34 -25.94 -16.53
N ASP A 170 -30.50 -25.44 -16.95
CA ASP A 170 -31.54 -24.96 -16.04
C ASP A 170 -32.14 -26.11 -15.20
N GLN A 171 -32.39 -27.28 -15.80
CA GLN A 171 -32.82 -28.48 -15.06
C GLN A 171 -31.79 -28.90 -14.00
N GLU A 172 -30.50 -28.86 -14.33
CA GLU A 172 -29.42 -29.20 -13.42
C GLU A 172 -29.31 -28.18 -12.25
N TYR A 173 -29.50 -26.89 -12.51
CA TYR A 173 -29.58 -25.86 -11.46
C TYR A 173 -30.82 -26.02 -10.59
N GLY A 174 -31.95 -26.43 -11.16
CA GLY A 174 -33.16 -26.74 -10.41
C GLY A 174 -32.95 -27.89 -9.42
N ALA A 175 -32.33 -28.98 -9.87
CA ALA A 175 -31.98 -30.10 -8.98
C ALA A 175 -31.00 -29.67 -7.87
N LEU A 176 -29.99 -28.85 -8.21
CA LEU A 176 -29.05 -28.29 -7.24
C LEU A 176 -29.75 -27.40 -6.21
N TYR A 177 -30.66 -26.52 -6.65
CA TYR A 177 -31.44 -25.65 -5.79
C TYR A 177 -32.26 -26.44 -4.78
N GLN A 178 -32.99 -27.47 -5.22
CA GLN A 178 -33.79 -28.32 -4.33
C GLN A 178 -32.92 -29.00 -3.26
N SER A 179 -31.75 -29.52 -3.64
CA SER A 179 -30.86 -30.15 -2.68
C SER A 179 -30.23 -29.16 -1.70
N LEU A 180 -29.81 -27.98 -2.16
CA LEU A 180 -29.30 -26.93 -1.28
C LEU A 180 -30.38 -26.48 -0.30
N GLN A 181 -31.62 -26.32 -0.76
CA GLN A 181 -32.77 -25.96 0.07
C GLN A 181 -33.06 -27.02 1.13
N SER A 182 -33.05 -28.31 0.78
CA SER A 182 -33.21 -29.40 1.77
C SER A 182 -32.08 -29.44 2.81
N ASN A 183 -30.92 -28.87 2.47
CA ASN A 183 -29.77 -28.70 3.37
C ASN A 183 -29.72 -27.33 4.08
N GLY A 184 -30.78 -26.52 3.96
CA GLY A 184 -30.88 -25.21 4.63
C GLY A 184 -29.97 -24.12 4.05
N ILE A 185 -29.58 -24.28 2.79
CA ILE A 185 -28.77 -23.31 2.03
C ILE A 185 -29.67 -22.65 0.98
N GLU A 186 -29.74 -21.32 1.01
CA GLU A 186 -30.52 -20.56 0.04
C GLU A 186 -29.66 -20.23 -1.20
N LEU A 187 -30.19 -20.43 -2.40
CA LEU A 187 -29.55 -20.06 -3.66
C LEU A 187 -30.47 -19.14 -4.45
N PHE A 188 -29.97 -17.95 -4.82
CA PHE A 188 -30.71 -16.96 -5.59
C PHE A 188 -29.99 -16.59 -6.88
N ASN A 189 -30.74 -16.41 -7.96
CA ASN A 189 -30.24 -15.82 -9.19
C ASN A 189 -30.34 -14.28 -9.10
N LEU A 190 -29.19 -13.62 -9.06
CA LEU A 190 -29.09 -12.16 -8.99
C LEU A 190 -29.09 -11.50 -10.38
N SER A 191 -29.07 -12.30 -11.44
CA SER A 191 -29.05 -11.87 -12.83
C SER A 191 -30.48 -11.78 -13.34
N GLN A 192 -31.05 -10.56 -13.38
CA GLN A 192 -32.47 -10.37 -13.74
C GLN A 192 -32.80 -10.90 -15.13
N ASP A 193 -31.90 -10.71 -16.08
CA ASP A 193 -32.08 -11.10 -17.48
C ASP A 193 -31.50 -12.49 -17.80
N SER A 194 -31.17 -13.29 -16.78
CA SER A 194 -30.66 -14.64 -16.98
C SER A 194 -31.74 -15.57 -17.54
N ALA A 195 -31.32 -16.44 -18.45
CA ALA A 195 -32.15 -17.50 -19.04
C ALA A 195 -32.42 -18.67 -18.07
N LEU A 196 -31.81 -18.69 -16.87
CA LEU A 196 -32.12 -19.65 -15.83
C LEU A 196 -33.45 -19.30 -15.15
N THR A 197 -34.42 -20.21 -15.24
CA THR A 197 -35.77 -20.04 -14.69
C THR A 197 -36.04 -20.92 -13.47
N SER A 198 -35.24 -21.97 -13.29
CA SER A 198 -35.34 -22.89 -12.15
C SER A 198 -34.93 -22.31 -10.80
N LEU A 199 -34.22 -21.17 -10.79
CA LEU A 199 -33.72 -20.50 -9.60
C LEU A 199 -34.58 -19.28 -9.26
N PRO A 200 -34.91 -19.04 -7.97
CA PRO A 200 -35.61 -17.83 -7.59
C PRO A 200 -34.75 -16.59 -7.90
N LYS A 201 -35.33 -15.64 -8.64
CA LYS A 201 -34.68 -14.36 -8.96
C LYS A 201 -34.80 -13.39 -7.79
N GLN A 202 -33.72 -12.70 -7.47
CA GLN A 202 -33.70 -11.69 -6.42
C GLN A 202 -32.78 -10.54 -6.81
N SER A 203 -33.18 -9.30 -6.55
CA SER A 203 -32.28 -8.17 -6.80
C SER A 203 -31.14 -8.14 -5.79
N LEU A 204 -29.99 -7.62 -6.21
CA LEU A 204 -28.82 -7.47 -5.33
C LEU A 204 -29.16 -6.64 -4.07
N VAL A 205 -30.03 -5.65 -4.20
CA VAL A 205 -30.49 -4.80 -3.07
C VAL A 205 -31.26 -5.60 -2.03
N VAL A 206 -32.17 -6.48 -2.45
CA VAL A 206 -32.93 -7.32 -1.51
C VAL A 206 -32.03 -8.40 -0.89
N PHE A 207 -31.07 -8.92 -1.68
CA PHE A 207 -30.07 -9.86 -1.18
C PHE A 207 -29.22 -9.21 -0.06
N ASP A 208 -28.92 -7.91 -0.19
CA ASP A 208 -28.25 -7.09 0.82
C ASP A 208 -29.12 -6.74 2.03
N ALA A 209 -30.38 -6.35 1.83
CA ALA A 209 -31.27 -5.92 2.92
C ALA A 209 -31.47 -7.03 3.96
N ASN A 210 -31.52 -8.28 3.51
CA ASN A 210 -31.67 -9.45 4.34
C ASN A 210 -30.36 -9.89 5.03
N ARG A 211 -29.30 -9.08 4.96
CA ARG A 211 -28.08 -9.21 5.77
C ARG A 211 -28.28 -8.69 7.21
N SER A 212 -29.30 -7.85 7.41
CA SER A 212 -29.59 -7.12 8.66
C SER A 212 -30.68 -7.77 9.53
N GLY A 213 -31.34 -8.83 9.03
CA GLY A 213 -32.49 -9.45 9.68
C GLY A 213 -32.12 -10.59 10.65
N LYS A 214 -31.76 -10.25 11.89
CA LYS A 214 -32.28 -10.86 13.15
C LYS A 214 -31.52 -10.34 14.38
N LEU A 215 -32.03 -9.25 14.93
CA LEU A 215 -32.16 -9.08 16.38
C LEU A 215 -33.49 -8.35 16.64
N GLN A 216 -34.59 -9.01 16.32
CA GLN A 216 -35.88 -8.69 16.91
C GLN A 216 -36.71 -9.96 16.98
N SER A 217 -37.26 -10.14 18.18
CA SER A 217 -38.04 -11.23 18.71
C SER A 217 -39.34 -11.46 17.95
N SER A 218 -39.69 -12.72 17.75
CA SER A 218 -41.06 -13.16 17.95
C SER A 218 -41.08 -14.55 18.59
N THR A 219 -41.67 -14.57 19.76
CA THR A 219 -42.16 -15.70 20.54
C THR A 219 -43.14 -16.56 19.76
N SER A 220 -43.01 -17.88 19.82
CA SER A 220 -44.05 -18.81 20.29
C SER A 220 -43.59 -20.26 20.17
N ASN A 221 -44.08 -21.05 21.13
CA ASN A 221 -43.72 -22.43 21.44
C ASN A 221 -44.05 -23.42 20.32
N THR A 222 -43.22 -24.46 20.17
CA THR A 222 -43.67 -25.85 20.32
C THR A 222 -42.49 -26.80 20.44
N GLU A 223 -42.63 -27.73 21.37
CA GLU A 223 -41.71 -28.79 21.75
C GLU A 223 -41.57 -29.85 20.65
N ASN A 224 -40.35 -30.36 20.42
CA ASN A 224 -39.90 -31.68 20.89
C ASN A 224 -38.78 -32.26 20.00
N GLN A 225 -37.67 -32.57 20.69
CA GLN A 225 -36.77 -33.72 20.51
C GLN A 225 -36.50 -34.24 19.08
N SER A 226 -35.26 -34.06 18.61
CA SER A 226 -34.32 -35.19 18.47
C SER A 226 -32.98 -34.81 17.80
N LYS A 227 -31.90 -35.29 18.45
CA LYS A 227 -30.59 -35.68 17.90
C LYS A 227 -29.62 -34.59 17.39
N ALA A 228 -28.80 -34.16 18.35
CA ALA A 228 -27.37 -33.86 18.26
C ALA A 228 -26.69 -34.01 16.88
N LYS A 229 -26.35 -32.86 16.28
CA LYS A 229 -25.19 -32.72 15.39
C LYS A 229 -24.45 -31.43 15.75
N VAL A 230 -23.16 -31.62 16.08
CA VAL A 230 -22.24 -30.67 16.71
C VAL A 230 -22.15 -29.34 15.96
N VAL A 231 -22.70 -28.27 16.55
CA VAL A 231 -22.34 -26.88 16.24
C VAL A 231 -21.31 -26.46 17.29
N ARG A 232 -20.02 -26.41 16.94
CA ARG A 232 -19.01 -25.77 17.81
C ARG A 232 -19.23 -24.26 17.76
N VAL A 233 -20.03 -23.76 18.70
CA VAL A 233 -20.03 -22.34 19.09
C VAL A 233 -18.59 -21.98 19.44
N LYS A 234 -18.02 -20.90 18.85
CA LYS A 234 -16.70 -20.42 19.26
C LYS A 234 -16.78 -20.05 20.74
N GLN A 235 -16.07 -20.82 21.57
CA GLN A 235 -16.13 -20.73 23.02
C GLN A 235 -15.65 -19.35 23.48
N ALA A 236 -16.38 -18.72 24.41
CA ALA A 236 -15.89 -17.57 25.16
C ALA A 236 -14.57 -17.94 25.85
N LEU A 237 -13.58 -17.05 25.82
CA LEU A 237 -12.23 -17.31 26.35
C LEU A 237 -11.97 -16.37 27.51
N ASN A 238 -11.29 -16.87 28.54
CA ASN A 238 -10.66 -16.09 29.59
C ASN A 238 -9.24 -15.70 29.16
N ILE A 239 -9.07 -14.44 28.78
CA ILE A 239 -7.80 -13.89 28.25
C ILE A 239 -7.16 -13.02 29.33
N VAL A 240 -5.91 -13.29 29.68
CA VAL A 240 -5.17 -12.48 30.66
C VAL A 240 -4.02 -11.77 29.96
N HIS A 241 -4.05 -10.43 29.98
CA HIS A 241 -2.96 -9.58 29.51
C HIS A 241 -1.96 -9.35 30.63
N VAL A 242 -0.67 -9.47 30.35
CA VAL A 242 0.40 -9.28 31.35
C VAL A 242 1.49 -8.36 30.80
N GLY A 243 1.82 -7.30 31.53
CA GLY A 243 2.89 -6.37 31.13
C GLY A 243 3.52 -5.64 32.31
N LEU A 244 4.78 -5.21 32.19
CA LEU A 244 5.39 -4.35 33.21
C LEU A 244 4.87 -2.91 33.14
N THR A 245 4.40 -2.50 31.95
CA THR A 245 3.82 -1.18 31.72
C THR A 245 2.52 -1.29 30.94
N ASN A 246 1.73 -0.22 30.94
CA ASN A 246 0.51 -0.13 30.15
C ASN A 246 0.75 0.10 28.64
N CYS A 247 2.01 0.14 28.18
CA CYS A 247 2.38 0.34 26.77
C CYS A 247 1.64 1.52 26.14
N ALA A 248 1.70 2.69 26.80
CA ALA A 248 0.98 3.91 26.41
C ALA A 248 -0.55 3.77 26.33
N GLY A 249 -1.15 2.79 27.02
CA GLY A 249 -2.58 2.52 27.04
C GLY A 249 -3.04 1.42 26.08
N ALA A 250 -2.17 0.93 25.19
CA ALA A 250 -2.53 -0.09 24.19
C ALA A 250 -3.10 -1.37 24.80
N LEU A 251 -2.54 -1.81 25.93
CA LEU A 251 -2.98 -2.98 26.67
C LEU A 251 -4.41 -2.79 27.20
N TRP A 252 -4.68 -1.63 27.81
CA TRP A 252 -6.00 -1.30 28.37
C TRP A 252 -7.07 -1.12 27.28
N ASN A 253 -6.70 -0.53 26.15
CA ASN A 253 -7.60 -0.40 25.01
C ASN A 253 -8.04 -1.76 24.49
N LEU A 254 -7.10 -2.69 24.28
CA LEU A 254 -7.42 -4.03 23.78
C LEU A 254 -8.29 -4.81 24.78
N HIS A 255 -7.95 -4.74 26.08
CA HIS A 255 -8.74 -5.32 27.16
C HIS A 255 -10.20 -4.84 27.15
N ASN A 256 -10.42 -3.53 27.14
CA ASN A 256 -11.77 -2.96 27.13
C ASN A 256 -12.53 -3.36 25.86
N MET A 257 -11.86 -3.35 24.71
CA MET A 257 -12.48 -3.73 23.45
C MET A 257 -12.91 -5.19 23.44
N LEU A 258 -12.08 -6.11 23.95
CA LEU A 258 -12.43 -7.53 24.07
C LEU A 258 -13.68 -7.71 24.93
N ASN A 259 -13.69 -7.11 26.13
CA ASN A 259 -14.85 -7.21 27.04
C ASN A 259 -16.12 -6.56 26.47
N ARG A 260 -15.98 -5.49 25.68
CA ARG A 260 -17.14 -4.72 25.18
C ARG A 260 -17.73 -5.28 23.89
N TYR A 261 -16.91 -5.81 23.00
CA TYR A 261 -17.32 -6.14 21.63
C TYR A 261 -17.21 -7.62 21.27
N THR A 262 -16.85 -8.48 22.23
CA THR A 262 -16.74 -9.92 22.01
C THR A 262 -17.33 -10.68 23.20
N PRO A 263 -17.67 -11.97 23.06
CA PRO A 263 -18.07 -12.80 24.19
C PRO A 263 -16.88 -13.18 25.10
N HIS A 264 -15.65 -12.78 24.77
CA HIS A 264 -14.48 -13.08 25.59
C HIS A 264 -14.45 -12.26 26.86
N HIS A 265 -13.89 -12.84 27.91
CA HIS A 265 -13.61 -12.16 29.16
C HIS A 265 -12.11 -11.89 29.23
N SER A 266 -11.75 -10.62 29.34
CA SER A 266 -10.37 -10.14 29.39
C SER A 266 -10.06 -9.58 30.77
N ARG A 267 -8.85 -9.83 31.28
CA ARG A 267 -8.29 -9.28 32.53
C ARG A 267 -6.86 -8.79 32.33
N VAL A 268 -6.38 -7.91 33.20
CA VAL A 268 -5.09 -7.23 33.06
C VAL A 268 -4.26 -7.35 34.32
N ILE A 269 -2.99 -7.71 34.15
CA ILE A 269 -1.97 -7.72 35.19
C ILE A 269 -0.86 -6.74 34.79
N THR A 270 -0.59 -5.75 35.66
CA THR A 270 0.51 -4.78 35.46
C THR A 270 1.42 -4.68 36.68
N ALA A 271 2.68 -4.27 36.50
CA ALA A 271 3.58 -4.07 37.64
C ALA A 271 3.21 -2.83 38.48
N SER A 272 2.60 -1.81 37.87
CA SER A 272 2.23 -0.55 38.52
C SER A 272 1.10 0.15 37.77
N GLN A 273 0.29 0.91 38.51
CA GLN A 273 -0.69 1.85 37.95
C GLN A 273 -0.02 3.08 37.30
N ILE A 274 1.21 3.41 37.75
CA ILE A 274 1.97 4.56 37.27
C ILE A 274 3.13 4.04 36.43
N THR A 275 3.11 4.36 35.14
CA THR A 275 4.14 3.92 34.17
C THR A 275 4.58 5.12 33.35
N ASN A 276 5.88 5.40 33.30
CA ASN A 276 6.47 6.57 32.63
C ASN A 276 5.82 7.90 33.08
N GLY A 277 5.61 8.06 34.39
CA GLY A 277 5.01 9.27 34.97
C GLY A 277 3.51 9.44 34.73
N ARG A 278 2.83 8.47 34.11
CA ARG A 278 1.40 8.53 33.80
C ARG A 278 0.63 7.47 34.57
N ARG A 279 -0.52 7.88 35.12
CA ARG A 279 -1.45 6.98 35.80
C ARG A 279 -2.42 6.35 34.80
N TYR A 280 -2.57 5.05 34.87
CA TYR A 280 -3.52 4.25 34.09
C TYR A 280 -4.51 3.53 35.02
N PRO A 281 -5.65 3.05 34.50
CA PRO A 281 -6.57 2.21 35.26
C PRO A 281 -5.89 0.95 35.81
N ARG A 282 -6.48 0.37 36.85
CA ARG A 282 -5.99 -0.86 37.52
C ARG A 282 -7.02 -1.95 37.44
N ASP A 283 -6.52 -3.16 37.18
CA ASP A 283 -7.22 -4.40 37.45
C ASP A 283 -6.48 -5.17 38.55
N VAL A 284 -5.41 -5.90 38.22
CA VAL A 284 -4.54 -6.60 39.19
C VAL A 284 -3.09 -6.16 39.07
N LEU A 285 -2.41 -6.00 40.20
CA LEU A 285 -0.97 -5.73 40.23
C LEU A 285 -0.15 -7.02 40.33
N LEU A 286 1.02 -7.04 39.71
CA LEU A 286 1.88 -8.22 39.65
C LEU A 286 2.36 -8.71 41.04
N ASN A 287 2.39 -7.82 42.03
CA ASN A 287 2.72 -8.15 43.42
C ASN A 287 1.54 -8.73 44.23
N GLU A 288 0.32 -8.74 43.68
CA GLU A 288 -0.86 -9.37 44.29
C GLU A 288 -0.87 -10.88 44.00
N ASN A 289 0.16 -11.60 44.47
CA ASN A 289 0.50 -12.96 44.06
C ASN A 289 -0.70 -13.93 44.02
N ASN A 290 -1.55 -13.94 45.05
CA ASN A 290 -2.71 -14.85 45.11
C ASN A 290 -3.73 -14.57 43.99
N LYS A 291 -3.99 -13.29 43.70
CA LYS A 291 -4.91 -12.88 42.63
C LYS A 291 -4.31 -13.20 41.26
N VAL A 292 -3.01 -12.92 41.08
CA VAL A 292 -2.28 -13.23 39.85
C VAL A 292 -2.30 -14.73 39.58
N GLN A 293 -1.96 -15.55 40.59
CA GLN A 293 -1.98 -17.00 40.49
C GLN A 293 -3.38 -17.52 40.10
N HIS A 294 -4.44 -17.01 40.74
CA HIS A 294 -5.81 -17.39 40.43
C HIS A 294 -6.20 -17.02 38.99
N LEU A 295 -5.91 -15.79 38.55
CA LEU A 295 -6.20 -15.34 37.19
C LEU A 295 -5.46 -16.15 36.13
N LEU A 296 -4.16 -16.40 36.32
CA LEU A 296 -3.37 -17.17 35.36
C LEU A 296 -3.79 -18.64 35.32
N ALA A 297 -4.19 -19.21 36.46
CA ALA A 297 -4.69 -20.59 36.52
C ALA A 297 -6.00 -20.74 35.74
N SER A 298 -6.93 -19.77 35.86
CA SER A 298 -8.23 -19.78 35.18
C SER A 298 -8.19 -19.25 33.74
N ALA A 299 -7.06 -18.70 33.28
CA ALA A 299 -6.91 -18.21 31.92
C ALA A 299 -6.91 -19.35 30.89
N ASP A 300 -7.65 -19.17 29.80
CA ASP A 300 -7.55 -20.01 28.60
C ASP A 300 -6.38 -19.56 27.73
N PHE A 301 -6.02 -18.27 27.81
CA PHE A 301 -5.00 -17.66 26.97
C PHE A 301 -4.25 -16.53 27.70
N VAL A 302 -2.94 -16.43 27.50
CA VAL A 302 -2.10 -15.37 28.11
C VAL A 302 -1.46 -14.50 27.04
N HIS A 303 -1.72 -13.19 27.07
CA HIS A 303 -1.14 -12.22 26.15
C HIS A 303 -0.09 -11.37 26.87
N PHE A 304 1.18 -11.64 26.62
CA PHE A 304 2.30 -10.90 27.18
C PHE A 304 2.61 -9.63 26.38
N HIS A 305 3.02 -8.56 27.07
CA HIS A 305 3.30 -7.27 26.45
C HIS A 305 4.72 -6.76 26.77
N ASN A 306 5.46 -6.53 25.68
CA ASN A 306 6.73 -5.80 25.57
C ASN A 306 7.90 -6.40 26.36
N TRP A 307 7.88 -6.32 27.69
CA TRP A 307 9.05 -6.48 28.56
C TRP A 307 9.13 -7.80 29.31
N LEU A 308 8.14 -8.66 29.16
CA LEU A 308 8.10 -9.92 29.88
C LEU A 308 7.40 -11.00 29.06
N ASP A 309 7.72 -12.25 29.33
CA ASP A 309 6.98 -13.43 28.90
C ASP A 309 6.95 -14.48 30.03
N LYS A 310 6.44 -15.68 29.72
CA LYS A 310 6.31 -16.78 30.69
C LYS A 310 7.62 -17.16 31.39
N ASP A 311 8.77 -16.92 30.76
CA ASP A 311 10.08 -17.33 31.26
C ASP A 311 10.82 -16.18 31.96
N SER A 312 10.28 -14.96 31.94
CA SER A 312 10.86 -13.81 32.61
C SER A 312 10.95 -14.00 34.14
N PRO A 313 11.97 -13.43 34.82
CA PRO A 313 12.17 -13.58 36.27
C PRO A 313 10.94 -13.20 37.10
N GLN A 314 10.22 -12.16 36.69
CA GLN A 314 9.01 -11.66 37.36
C GLN A 314 7.85 -12.66 37.32
N MET A 315 7.85 -13.60 36.37
CA MET A 315 6.83 -14.64 36.23
C MET A 315 7.21 -15.94 36.94
N LYS A 316 8.41 -16.03 37.54
CA LYS A 316 8.89 -17.22 38.26
C LYS A 316 7.90 -17.73 39.32
N PRO A 317 7.24 -16.88 40.15
CA PRO A 317 6.27 -17.35 41.14
C PRO A 317 5.04 -18.07 40.54
N PHE A 318 4.73 -17.80 39.28
CA PHE A 318 3.50 -18.25 38.60
C PHE A 318 3.76 -19.34 37.54
N ARG A 319 4.97 -19.90 37.50
CA ARG A 319 5.38 -20.92 36.51
C ARG A 319 4.43 -22.11 36.46
N SER A 320 3.89 -22.54 37.60
CA SER A 320 2.94 -23.65 37.67
C SER A 320 1.64 -23.34 36.92
N ALA A 321 1.09 -22.13 37.08
CA ALA A 321 -0.13 -21.69 36.38
C ALA A 321 0.10 -21.48 34.88
N LEU A 322 1.29 -21.04 34.49
CA LEU A 322 1.66 -20.77 33.10
C LEU A 322 2.11 -22.01 32.32
N LYS A 323 2.38 -23.13 33.01
CA LYS A 323 2.83 -24.37 32.39
C LYS A 323 1.80 -24.81 31.35
N ASN A 324 2.23 -24.96 30.10
CA ASN A 324 1.41 -25.36 28.95
C ASN A 324 0.27 -24.39 28.58
N LYS A 325 0.24 -23.17 29.11
CA LYS A 325 -0.76 -22.16 28.69
C LYS A 325 -0.43 -21.62 27.29
N PRO A 326 -1.39 -21.63 26.35
CA PRO A 326 -1.22 -20.93 25.08
C PRO A 326 -0.96 -19.44 25.32
N ALA A 327 0.03 -18.89 24.63
CA ALA A 327 0.45 -17.51 24.86
C ALA A 327 1.07 -16.85 23.64
N VAL A 328 0.98 -15.53 23.60
CA VAL A 328 1.67 -14.66 22.63
C VAL A 328 2.44 -13.57 23.34
N LEU A 329 3.44 -13.01 22.67
CA LEU A 329 4.17 -11.81 23.11
C LEU A 329 4.02 -10.69 22.09
N GLN A 330 3.46 -9.54 22.47
CA GLN A 330 3.35 -8.37 21.61
C GLN A 330 4.40 -7.31 21.94
N TYR A 331 5.18 -6.93 20.93
CA TYR A 331 6.16 -5.85 21.00
C TYR A 331 5.54 -4.48 20.71
N HIS A 332 5.89 -3.52 21.57
CA HIS A 332 5.50 -2.10 21.47
C HIS A 332 6.72 -1.16 21.33
N SER A 333 7.94 -1.68 21.51
CA SER A 333 9.22 -0.94 21.48
C SER A 333 10.22 -1.59 20.52
N GLU A 334 11.31 -0.89 20.18
CA GLU A 334 12.38 -1.38 19.31
C GLU A 334 13.30 -2.43 19.99
N PRO A 335 13.99 -3.32 19.24
CA PRO A 335 14.78 -4.41 19.82
C PRO A 335 15.88 -3.97 20.79
N GLU A 336 16.59 -2.89 20.47
CA GLU A 336 17.69 -2.35 21.31
C GLU A 336 17.25 -2.02 22.73
N VAL A 337 15.98 -1.69 22.89
CA VAL A 337 15.38 -1.34 24.16
C VAL A 337 15.00 -2.58 24.95
N LEU A 338 14.53 -3.61 24.23
CA LEU A 338 13.99 -4.83 24.82
C LEU A 338 15.07 -5.86 25.17
N LYS A 339 16.27 -5.77 24.58
CA LYS A 339 17.33 -6.78 24.74
C LYS A 339 17.65 -7.17 26.19
N HIS A 340 17.59 -6.20 27.11
CA HIS A 340 17.87 -6.44 28.53
C HIS A 340 16.77 -7.23 29.26
N ALA A 341 15.53 -7.22 28.75
CA ALA A 341 14.43 -7.98 29.33
C ALA A 341 14.40 -9.45 28.88
N PHE A 342 15.11 -9.78 27.80
CA PHE A 342 15.17 -11.13 27.24
C PHE A 342 16.64 -11.55 27.01
N PRO A 343 17.45 -11.64 28.08
CA PRO A 343 18.87 -11.97 27.95
C PRO A 343 19.07 -13.32 27.28
N GLY A 344 19.98 -13.38 26.31
CA GLY A 344 20.31 -14.61 25.56
C GLY A 344 19.26 -15.04 24.53
N ARG A 345 18.21 -14.25 24.29
CA ARG A 345 17.17 -14.56 23.30
C ARG A 345 17.23 -13.61 22.10
N ASP A 346 17.12 -14.16 20.89
CA ASP A 346 17.09 -13.38 19.65
C ASP A 346 15.70 -12.78 19.41
N LEU A 347 15.53 -11.52 19.76
CA LEU A 347 14.24 -10.82 19.62
C LEU A 347 13.75 -10.68 18.19
N LEU A 348 14.66 -10.65 17.20
CA LEU A 348 14.34 -10.43 15.80
C LEU A 348 13.70 -11.67 15.17
N TYR A 349 14.16 -12.85 15.59
CA TYR A 349 13.84 -14.12 14.97
C TYR A 349 13.32 -15.21 15.92
N ARG A 350 13.02 -14.89 17.19
CA ARG A 350 12.52 -15.86 18.16
C ARG A 350 11.27 -16.60 17.66
N ASN A 351 11.19 -17.88 18.00
CA ASN A 351 10.13 -18.81 17.60
C ASN A 351 9.63 -19.69 18.75
N ASP A 352 10.11 -19.42 19.98
CA ASP A 352 9.71 -20.09 21.23
C ASP A 352 8.32 -19.68 21.71
N ILE A 353 7.82 -18.54 21.22
CA ILE A 353 6.48 -18.00 21.44
C ILE A 353 6.04 -17.24 20.18
N THR A 354 4.75 -17.29 19.85
CA THR A 354 4.22 -16.47 18.76
C THR A 354 4.33 -15.00 19.13
N THR A 355 5.06 -14.24 18.32
CA THR A 355 5.29 -12.81 18.53
C THR A 355 4.38 -11.95 17.67
N LEU A 356 3.84 -10.90 18.27
CA LEU A 356 3.04 -9.88 17.62
C LEU A 356 3.78 -8.55 17.61
N VAL A 357 3.47 -7.71 16.63
CA VAL A 357 3.98 -6.34 16.58
C VAL A 357 2.88 -5.40 16.15
N VAL A 358 2.84 -4.21 16.75
CA VAL A 358 1.90 -3.19 16.29
C VAL A 358 2.25 -2.82 14.85
N ALA A 359 1.24 -2.70 14.01
CA ALA A 359 1.34 -2.37 12.60
C ALA A 359 1.72 -0.91 12.30
N GLN A 360 2.79 -0.50 12.95
CA GLN A 360 3.43 0.79 12.92
C GLN A 360 4.89 0.56 12.51
N LYS A 361 5.76 1.53 12.78
CA LYS A 361 7.21 1.41 12.49
C LYS A 361 7.89 0.25 13.21
N GLN A 362 7.33 -0.23 14.33
CA GLN A 362 7.86 -1.37 15.08
C GLN A 362 7.98 -2.63 14.19
N ALA A 363 7.03 -2.83 13.27
CA ALA A 363 7.01 -3.99 12.38
C ALA A 363 8.26 -4.11 11.49
N ARG A 364 8.98 -3.01 11.25
CA ARG A 364 10.25 -3.02 10.49
C ARG A 364 11.36 -3.75 11.23
N PHE A 365 11.31 -3.73 12.55
CA PHE A 365 12.36 -4.32 13.38
C PHE A 365 12.12 -5.80 13.66
N PHE A 366 10.88 -6.30 13.55
CA PHE A 366 10.54 -7.66 13.93
C PHE A 366 9.98 -8.45 12.73
N PRO A 367 10.85 -8.95 11.84
CA PRO A 367 10.42 -9.59 10.59
C PRO A 367 9.58 -10.85 10.80
N ASN A 368 9.76 -11.56 11.92
CA ASN A 368 9.00 -12.77 12.26
C ASN A 368 7.73 -12.48 13.07
N ALA A 369 7.52 -11.24 13.52
CA ALA A 369 6.34 -10.91 14.30
C ALA A 369 5.12 -10.67 13.41
N ILE A 370 3.97 -11.17 13.83
CA ILE A 370 2.70 -10.96 13.13
C ILE A 370 2.24 -9.53 13.41
N ALA A 371 2.10 -8.74 12.35
CA ALA A 371 1.60 -7.37 12.47
C ALA A 371 0.11 -7.35 12.81
N VAL A 372 -0.25 -6.56 13.82
CA VAL A 372 -1.63 -6.38 14.29
C VAL A 372 -1.96 -4.88 14.40
N PRO A 373 -3.20 -4.46 14.12
CA PRO A 373 -3.61 -3.07 14.31
C PRO A 373 -3.46 -2.64 15.77
N ASN A 374 -3.10 -1.39 16.00
CA ASN A 374 -3.13 -0.84 17.36
C ASN A 374 -4.58 -0.70 17.83
N ALA A 375 -4.84 -1.07 19.09
CA ALA A 375 -6.19 -1.09 19.64
C ALA A 375 -6.68 0.32 19.99
N LEU A 376 -7.80 0.72 19.40
CA LEU A 376 -8.52 1.95 19.69
C LEU A 376 -10.02 1.72 19.47
N ASP A 377 -10.84 2.00 20.48
CA ASP A 377 -12.30 2.02 20.33
C ASP A 377 -12.73 3.38 19.76
N VAL A 378 -13.03 3.40 18.45
CA VAL A 378 -13.44 4.61 17.73
C VAL A 378 -14.81 5.16 18.18
N PHE A 379 -15.57 4.42 18.98
CA PHE A 379 -16.90 4.80 19.46
C PHE A 379 -16.90 5.26 20.93
N LEU A 380 -15.73 5.43 21.55
CA LEU A 380 -15.65 6.08 22.85
C LEU A 380 -16.21 7.50 22.79
N LYS A 381 -16.92 7.90 23.86
CA LYS A 381 -17.50 9.23 24.01
C LYS A 381 -16.44 10.33 23.88
N ASP A 382 -15.22 10.09 24.34
CA ASP A 382 -14.10 11.02 24.24
C ASP A 382 -13.67 11.30 22.78
N PHE A 383 -14.03 10.42 21.84
CA PHE A 383 -13.80 10.60 20.40
C PHE A 383 -15.04 11.07 19.65
N SER A 384 -16.09 11.47 20.36
CA SER A 384 -17.25 12.11 19.73
C SER A 384 -16.82 13.37 18.96
N VAL A 385 -17.27 13.46 17.72
CA VAL A 385 -17.04 14.64 16.87
C VAL A 385 -18.12 15.66 17.24
N PRO A 386 -17.76 16.91 17.61
CA PRO A 386 -18.76 17.93 17.82
C PRO A 386 -19.56 18.17 16.52
N PRO A 387 -20.85 18.53 16.60
CA PRO A 387 -21.66 18.84 15.42
C PRO A 387 -20.93 19.90 14.58
N LEU A 388 -20.80 19.65 13.28
CA LEU A 388 -20.28 20.64 12.34
C LEU A 388 -21.27 21.81 12.34
N THR A 389 -20.99 22.86 13.12
CA THR A 389 -21.74 24.11 13.00
C THR A 389 -21.50 24.65 11.61
N LYS A 390 -22.58 24.95 10.87
CA LYS A 390 -22.51 25.66 9.58
C LYS A 390 -21.81 27.00 9.86
N GLN A 391 -20.50 27.06 9.68
CA GLN A 391 -19.76 28.30 9.81
C GLN A 391 -20.14 29.18 8.63
N THR A 392 -20.76 30.32 8.92
CA THR A 392 -20.90 31.41 7.98
C THR A 392 -19.49 31.91 7.63
N PHE A 393 -19.14 31.85 6.34
CA PHE A 393 -17.82 32.18 5.76
C PHE A 393 -17.50 33.70 5.80
N THR A 394 -17.80 34.40 6.90
CA THR A 394 -17.71 35.87 6.94
C THR A 394 -16.42 36.40 7.59
N LYS A 395 -15.56 35.52 8.16
CA LYS A 395 -14.18 35.88 8.60
C LYS A 395 -13.25 34.66 8.58
N ARG A 396 -12.13 34.73 7.85
CA ARG A 396 -11.12 33.65 7.76
C ARG A 396 -10.48 33.41 9.13
N LYS A 397 -10.85 32.32 9.81
CA LYS A 397 -10.26 31.94 11.10
C LYS A 397 -8.95 31.18 10.87
N ARG A 398 -7.88 31.54 11.59
CA ARG A 398 -6.58 30.83 11.53
C ARG A 398 -6.77 29.35 11.88
N MET A 399 -6.19 28.46 11.07
CA MET A 399 -6.20 27.01 11.31
C MET A 399 -5.54 26.69 12.65
N LYS A 400 -6.21 25.91 13.51
CA LYS A 400 -5.66 25.50 14.80
C LYS A 400 -4.90 24.17 14.68
N VAL A 401 -3.64 24.17 15.10
CA VAL A 401 -2.72 23.03 14.98
C VAL A 401 -2.27 22.57 16.37
N LEU A 402 -2.49 21.30 16.71
CA LEU A 402 -2.02 20.68 17.96
C LEU A 402 -0.79 19.81 17.70
N TYR A 403 0.25 19.99 18.51
CA TYR A 403 1.39 19.10 18.59
C TYR A 403 1.64 18.72 20.05
N ALA A 404 1.47 17.43 20.37
CA ALA A 404 1.52 16.94 21.76
C ALA A 404 2.54 15.80 21.93
N PRO A 405 3.84 16.07 21.75
CA PRO A 405 4.87 15.03 21.80
C PRO A 405 5.06 14.51 23.21
N THR A 406 5.24 13.19 23.33
CA THR A 406 5.55 12.51 24.59
C THR A 406 7.05 12.45 24.88
N ASP A 407 7.87 12.69 23.86
CA ASP A 407 9.31 12.66 23.92
C ASP A 407 9.84 13.91 23.19
N ILE A 408 10.66 14.69 23.88
CA ILE A 408 11.24 15.94 23.37
C ILE A 408 12.70 15.78 22.95
N ASN A 409 13.26 14.57 23.05
CA ASN A 409 14.64 14.29 22.70
C ASN A 409 14.88 14.34 21.19
N SER A 410 16.09 14.75 20.82
CA SER A 410 16.63 14.61 19.47
C SER A 410 17.41 13.31 19.37
N TYR A 411 17.34 12.66 18.22
CA TYR A 411 18.03 11.41 17.97
C TYR A 411 18.99 11.59 16.78
N PRO A 412 20.18 10.96 16.81
CA PRO A 412 21.15 11.08 15.71
C PRO A 412 20.66 10.42 14.41
N ASP A 413 19.84 9.38 14.53
CA ASP A 413 19.25 8.66 13.40
C ASP A 413 17.81 8.24 13.73
N TYR A 414 16.85 8.96 13.17
CA TYR A 414 15.42 8.68 13.35
C TYR A 414 14.97 7.38 12.66
N ALA A 415 15.75 6.81 11.73
CA ALA A 415 15.41 5.53 11.10
C ALA A 415 15.62 4.33 12.03
N LYS A 416 16.43 4.49 13.08
CA LYS A 416 16.78 3.43 14.04
C LYS A 416 15.98 3.47 15.34
N THR A 417 15.06 4.42 15.50
CA THR A 417 14.26 4.55 16.74
C THR A 417 12.77 4.59 16.46
N CYS A 418 11.99 4.02 17.37
CA CYS A 418 10.55 4.14 17.36
C CYS A 418 10.01 5.22 18.34
N ARG A 419 10.86 6.10 18.88
CA ARG A 419 10.46 7.04 19.95
C ARG A 419 10.44 8.50 19.53
N GLY A 420 11.37 8.87 18.64
CA GLY A 420 11.56 10.25 18.21
C GLY A 420 10.27 10.93 17.73
N LYS A 421 10.05 12.17 18.19
CA LYS A 421 8.92 13.00 17.78
C LYS A 421 9.31 14.19 16.89
N GLY A 422 10.61 14.49 16.78
CA GLY A 422 11.08 15.65 16.00
C GLY A 422 10.67 16.97 16.64
N TYR A 423 10.79 17.07 17.97
CA TYR A 423 10.33 18.23 18.74
C TYR A 423 10.96 19.54 18.29
N LYS A 424 12.29 19.59 18.15
CA LYS A 424 12.98 20.84 17.79
C LYS A 424 12.58 21.31 16.39
N GLU A 425 12.55 20.41 15.42
CA GLU A 425 12.23 20.67 14.03
C GLU A 425 10.77 21.11 13.88
N THR A 426 9.85 20.35 14.47
CA THR A 426 8.41 20.61 14.41
C THR A 426 8.06 21.93 15.09
N SER A 427 8.56 22.16 16.31
CA SER A 427 8.29 23.39 17.06
C SER A 427 8.85 24.63 16.35
N SER A 428 10.02 24.51 15.71
CA SER A 428 10.60 25.59 14.90
C SER A 428 9.72 25.95 13.70
N ILE A 429 9.19 24.96 12.98
CA ILE A 429 8.27 25.17 11.85
C ILE A 429 6.96 25.81 12.32
N LEU A 430 6.36 25.29 13.41
CA LEU A 430 5.12 25.84 13.97
C LEU A 430 5.28 27.30 14.40
N SER A 431 6.41 27.64 15.04
CA SER A 431 6.71 29.01 15.45
C SER A 431 6.78 29.98 14.26
N ARG A 432 7.45 29.59 13.16
CA ARG A 432 7.50 30.41 11.94
C ARG A 432 6.13 30.64 11.32
N LEU A 433 5.33 29.58 11.17
CA LEU A 433 3.98 29.67 10.58
C LEU A 433 3.02 30.48 11.47
N GLU A 434 3.20 30.43 12.78
CA GLU A 434 2.42 31.23 13.73
C GLU A 434 2.82 32.72 13.67
N GLN A 435 4.11 33.04 13.55
CA GLN A 435 4.60 34.41 13.31
C GLN A 435 4.06 34.99 12.00
N GLN A 436 3.96 34.17 10.95
CA GLN A 436 3.37 34.53 9.65
C GLN A 436 1.84 34.66 9.68
N LYS A 437 1.21 34.48 10.84
CA LYS A 437 -0.25 34.55 11.03
C LYS A 437 -1.06 33.50 10.25
N LEU A 438 -0.44 32.44 9.75
CA LEU A 438 -1.11 31.38 8.98
C LEU A 438 -1.89 30.39 9.87
N ILE A 439 -1.29 30.00 10.99
CA ILE A 439 -1.87 29.01 11.92
C ILE A 439 -1.91 29.55 13.35
N ARG A 440 -2.66 28.90 14.24
CA ARG A 440 -2.52 29.03 15.70
C ARG A 440 -2.00 27.70 16.23
N ALA A 441 -0.82 27.68 16.82
CA ALA A 441 -0.16 26.45 17.26
C ALA A 441 -0.40 26.20 18.75
N PHE A 442 -0.64 24.94 19.11
CA PHE A 442 -0.73 24.45 20.48
C PHE A 442 0.32 23.36 20.65
N THR A 443 1.47 23.72 21.23
CA THR A 443 2.52 22.75 21.57
C THR A 443 2.41 22.41 23.05
N VAL A 444 2.02 21.18 23.39
CA VAL A 444 1.75 20.79 24.78
C VAL A 444 2.53 19.54 25.17
N THR A 445 3.13 19.56 26.35
CA THR A 445 3.83 18.42 26.96
C THR A 445 3.23 18.14 28.33
N ASN A 446 3.29 16.89 28.78
CA ASN A 446 2.84 16.47 30.12
C ASN A 446 1.35 16.79 30.43
N MET A 447 0.47 16.69 29.44
CA MET A 447 -0.98 16.84 29.60
C MET A 447 -1.64 15.47 29.84
N SER A 448 -2.69 15.41 30.68
CA SER A 448 -3.48 14.19 30.87
C SER A 448 -4.25 13.82 29.59
N TRP A 449 -4.55 12.53 29.44
CA TRP A 449 -5.24 12.03 28.26
C TRP A 449 -6.63 12.65 28.06
N GLN A 450 -7.41 12.83 29.14
CA GLN A 450 -8.74 13.45 29.06
C GLN A 450 -8.67 14.90 28.57
N LYS A 451 -7.78 15.72 29.16
CA LYS A 451 -7.57 17.12 28.75
C LYS A 451 -7.06 17.21 27.32
N LEU A 452 -6.20 16.28 26.91
CA LEU A 452 -5.69 16.23 25.54
C LEU A 452 -6.81 15.88 24.54
N CYS A 453 -7.71 14.95 24.89
CA CYS A 453 -8.87 14.63 24.05
C CYS A 453 -9.86 15.80 23.94
N GLU A 454 -10.06 16.58 25.02
CA GLU A 454 -10.84 17.83 25.01
C GLU A 454 -10.21 18.91 24.13
N LEU A 455 -8.90 19.13 24.24
CA LEU A 455 -8.18 20.09 23.43
C LEU A 455 -8.21 19.68 21.95
N ARG A 456 -8.04 18.39 21.67
CA ARG A 456 -8.02 17.85 20.31
C ARG A 456 -9.36 18.04 19.58
N ARG A 457 -10.50 17.94 20.28
CA ARG A 457 -11.82 18.29 19.73
C ARG A 457 -11.96 19.76 19.31
N GLN A 458 -11.08 20.64 19.79
CA GLN A 458 -11.14 22.08 19.54
C GLN A 458 -10.17 22.57 18.46
N VAL A 459 -9.37 21.68 17.87
CA VAL A 459 -8.41 21.99 16.81
C VAL A 459 -8.82 21.41 15.46
N ASP A 460 -8.15 21.85 14.40
CA ASP A 460 -8.41 21.39 13.03
C ASP A 460 -7.45 20.29 12.62
N LEU A 461 -6.20 20.42 13.04
CA LEU A 461 -5.10 19.57 12.65
C LEU A 461 -4.29 19.12 13.87
N VAL A 462 -3.87 17.86 13.88
CA VAL A 462 -2.96 17.28 14.87
C VAL A 462 -1.71 16.78 14.16
N ILE A 463 -0.55 17.08 14.73
CA ILE A 463 0.74 16.52 14.32
C ILE A 463 1.10 15.42 15.31
N ASP A 464 1.37 14.22 14.80
CA ASP A 464 1.94 13.11 15.60
C ASP A 464 3.46 13.22 15.63
N GLU A 465 4.10 12.92 14.50
CA GLU A 465 5.53 13.08 14.25
C GLU A 465 5.83 12.97 12.75
N CYS A 466 6.87 13.65 12.28
CA CYS A 466 7.20 13.73 10.85
C CYS A 466 8.61 13.21 10.52
N VAL A 467 9.23 12.43 11.41
CA VAL A 467 10.68 12.14 11.37
C VAL A 467 11.04 10.65 11.31
N THR A 468 10.20 9.75 11.85
CA THR A 468 10.54 8.31 11.98
C THR A 468 9.87 7.41 10.95
N GLY A 469 8.97 7.95 10.14
CA GLY A 469 8.25 7.19 9.12
C GLY A 469 7.08 6.37 9.64
N GLY A 470 6.61 6.57 10.88
CA GLY A 470 5.50 5.81 11.45
C GLY A 470 4.30 6.65 11.87
N TYR A 471 3.41 6.03 12.62
CA TYR A 471 2.34 6.70 13.35
C TYR A 471 2.20 6.07 14.74
N HIS A 472 1.45 6.72 15.62
CA HIS A 472 1.23 6.32 17.01
C HIS A 472 -0.25 6.42 17.37
N LEU A 473 -0.59 6.06 18.61
CA LEU A 473 -1.97 6.18 19.11
C LEU A 473 -2.55 7.59 18.93
N THR A 474 -1.75 8.66 19.13
CA THR A 474 -2.24 10.04 18.94
C THR A 474 -2.76 10.31 17.54
N SER A 475 -2.18 9.66 16.51
CA SER A 475 -2.70 9.73 15.14
C SER A 475 -4.08 9.09 15.04
N LEU A 476 -4.25 7.88 15.58
CA LEU A 476 -5.53 7.17 15.54
C LEU A 476 -6.61 7.91 16.33
N GLU A 477 -6.26 8.45 17.51
CA GLU A 477 -7.19 9.25 18.32
C GLU A 477 -7.60 10.55 17.61
N ALA A 478 -6.70 11.19 16.88
CA ALA A 478 -6.98 12.38 16.10
C ALA A 478 -7.88 12.11 14.90
N LEU A 479 -7.58 11.06 14.13
CA LEU A 479 -8.44 10.60 13.05
C LEU A 479 -9.82 10.18 13.58
N ALA A 480 -9.88 9.52 14.74
CA ALA A 480 -11.13 9.15 15.37
C ALA A 480 -11.96 10.38 15.78
N GLN A 481 -11.36 11.51 16.12
CA GLN A 481 -12.07 12.78 16.36
C GLN A 481 -12.34 13.58 15.07
N GLY A 482 -12.00 13.04 13.90
CA GLY A 482 -12.15 13.73 12.62
C GLY A 482 -11.15 14.86 12.42
N CYS A 483 -10.03 14.92 13.16
CA CYS A 483 -8.98 15.89 12.91
C CYS A 483 -8.21 15.52 11.62
N ILE A 484 -7.69 16.54 10.94
CA ILE A 484 -6.61 16.31 9.97
C ILE A 484 -5.39 15.86 10.76
N THR A 485 -4.74 14.78 10.31
CA THR A 485 -3.65 14.16 11.08
C THR A 485 -2.40 14.11 10.21
N CYS A 486 -1.39 14.89 10.58
CA CYS A 486 -0.08 14.86 9.94
C CYS A 486 0.83 13.86 10.65
N ALA A 487 1.36 12.91 9.88
CA ALA A 487 2.46 12.06 10.28
C ALA A 487 3.30 11.71 9.05
N TYR A 488 4.58 11.39 9.22
CA TYR A 488 5.36 10.80 8.13
C TYR A 488 5.15 9.29 8.14
N LEU A 489 4.48 8.73 7.14
CA LEU A 489 4.40 7.29 6.89
C LEU A 489 5.38 6.92 5.77
N ASP A 490 6.36 6.07 6.08
CA ASP A 490 7.26 5.55 5.07
C ASP A 490 6.55 4.49 4.19
N PRO A 491 7.17 4.06 3.07
CA PRO A 491 6.55 3.08 2.17
C PRO A 491 6.19 1.75 2.85
N THR A 492 6.98 1.32 3.84
CA THR A 492 6.75 0.06 4.56
C THR A 492 5.51 0.15 5.43
N THR A 493 5.36 1.23 6.20
CA THR A 493 4.20 1.45 7.07
C THR A 493 2.93 1.71 6.26
N ILE A 494 3.03 2.41 5.13
CA ILE A 494 1.92 2.58 4.19
C ILE A 494 1.42 1.22 3.68
N GLN A 495 2.34 0.37 3.21
CA GLN A 495 1.98 -0.95 2.69
C GLN A 495 1.32 -1.79 3.78
N LEU A 496 1.90 -1.78 4.99
CA LEU A 496 1.38 -2.55 6.11
C LEU A 496 -0.04 -2.12 6.52
N LEU A 497 -0.30 -0.80 6.55
CA LEU A 497 -1.64 -0.28 6.81
C LEU A 497 -2.63 -0.68 5.73
N SER A 498 -2.21 -0.63 4.46
CA SER A 498 -3.02 -1.08 3.32
C SER A 498 -3.36 -2.57 3.45
N ASP A 499 -2.39 -3.41 3.83
CA ASP A 499 -2.59 -4.85 3.99
C ASP A 499 -3.57 -5.19 5.14
N ILE A 500 -3.49 -4.47 6.26
CA ILE A 500 -4.35 -4.70 7.43
C ILE A 500 -5.76 -4.20 7.21
N THR A 501 -5.91 -3.02 6.62
CA THR A 501 -7.23 -2.41 6.43
C THR A 501 -7.92 -2.87 5.15
N GLY A 502 -7.16 -3.40 4.19
CA GLY A 502 -7.61 -3.61 2.82
C GLY A 502 -7.84 -2.30 2.03
N SER A 503 -7.54 -1.14 2.61
CA SER A 503 -7.68 0.16 1.95
C SER A 503 -6.59 0.35 0.90
N ASN A 504 -6.89 1.11 -0.15
CA ASN A 504 -5.86 1.55 -1.07
C ASN A 504 -4.89 2.53 -0.38
N ILE A 505 -3.64 2.57 -0.81
CA ILE A 505 -2.62 3.50 -0.28
C ILE A 505 -3.09 4.97 -0.35
N SER A 506 -3.80 5.35 -1.42
CA SER A 506 -4.34 6.71 -1.60
C SER A 506 -5.58 7.02 -0.72
N GLU A 507 -6.12 6.00 -0.06
CA GLU A 507 -7.30 6.13 0.80
C GLU A 507 -6.94 6.37 2.26
N LEU A 508 -5.71 6.02 2.67
CA LEU A 508 -5.21 6.23 4.02
C LEU A 508 -5.39 7.70 4.45
N PRO A 509 -5.96 7.97 5.64
CA PRO A 509 -6.43 9.30 6.03
C PRO A 509 -5.33 10.22 6.61
N TRP A 510 -4.11 9.70 6.73
CA TRP A 510 -2.97 10.52 7.15
C TRP A 510 -2.60 11.50 6.06
N GLN A 511 -2.38 12.75 6.45
CA GLN A 511 -1.66 13.70 5.63
C GLN A 511 -0.16 13.33 5.72
N ASN A 512 0.27 12.43 4.84
CA ASN A 512 1.63 11.89 4.87
C ASN A 512 2.67 13.00 4.61
N THR A 513 3.41 13.37 5.65
CA THR A 513 4.21 14.59 5.67
C THR A 513 5.57 14.34 6.33
N PRO A 514 6.63 14.12 5.54
CA PRO A 514 8.00 14.17 6.05
C PRO A 514 8.33 15.57 6.59
N ILE A 515 9.25 15.66 7.56
CA ILE A 515 9.54 16.90 8.28
C ILE A 515 9.96 18.07 7.36
N ASP A 516 10.65 17.77 6.26
CA ASP A 516 11.09 18.75 5.25
C ASP A 516 9.94 19.38 4.44
N SER A 517 8.78 18.74 4.48
CA SER A 517 7.57 19.11 3.73
C SER A 517 6.50 19.69 4.65
N LEU A 518 6.67 19.60 5.97
CA LEU A 518 5.68 20.01 6.97
C LEU A 518 5.28 21.48 6.83
N GLU A 519 6.24 22.39 6.67
CA GLU A 519 5.97 23.82 6.55
C GLU A 519 5.07 24.13 5.32
N VAL A 520 5.37 23.50 4.18
CA VAL A 520 4.62 23.67 2.93
C VAL A 520 3.21 23.08 3.04
N ILE A 521 3.09 21.88 3.61
CA ILE A 521 1.79 21.21 3.77
C ILE A 521 0.88 22.01 4.71
N LEU A 522 1.40 22.47 5.85
CA LEU A 522 0.62 23.28 6.78
C LEU A 522 0.22 24.63 6.16
N GLY A 523 1.11 25.29 5.42
CA GLY A 523 0.79 26.53 4.72
C GLY A 523 -0.28 26.35 3.64
N SER A 524 -0.26 25.23 2.92
CA SER A 524 -1.28 24.88 1.93
C SER A 524 -2.64 24.61 2.58
N LEU A 525 -2.67 23.82 3.65
CA LEU A 525 -3.91 23.50 4.38
C LEU A 525 -4.53 24.71 5.06
N ALA A 526 -3.72 25.65 5.57
CA ALA A 526 -4.21 26.86 6.22
C ALA A 526 -5.14 27.72 5.33
N ASN A 527 -5.10 27.51 4.01
CA ASN A 527 -5.85 28.28 3.02
C ASN A 527 -7.07 27.56 2.43
N GLN A 528 -7.35 26.32 2.85
CA GLN A 528 -8.39 25.45 2.28
C GLN A 528 -9.59 25.26 3.24
N ASP A 529 -10.75 24.85 2.70
CA ASP A 529 -11.82 24.29 3.53
C ASP A 529 -11.45 22.86 3.97
N LEU A 530 -11.32 22.70 5.28
CA LEU A 530 -10.86 21.46 5.91
C LEU A 530 -12.01 20.49 6.22
N THR A 531 -13.26 20.95 6.12
CA THR A 531 -14.45 20.18 6.52
C THR A 531 -14.56 18.83 5.79
N PRO A 532 -14.37 18.74 4.46
CA PRO A 532 -14.44 17.46 3.75
C PRO A 532 -13.37 16.47 4.21
N LEU A 533 -12.16 16.95 4.50
CA LEU A 533 -11.06 16.11 5.01
C LEU A 533 -11.36 15.60 6.42
N LYS A 534 -11.88 16.45 7.29
CA LYS A 534 -12.26 16.08 8.67
C LYS A 534 -13.34 14.99 8.69
N THR A 535 -14.40 15.17 7.89
CA THR A 535 -15.47 14.18 7.73
C THR A 535 -14.94 12.86 7.17
N ARG A 536 -14.12 12.93 6.12
CA ARG A 536 -13.49 11.74 5.52
C ARG A 536 -12.64 10.98 6.53
N ASN A 537 -11.84 11.66 7.33
CA ASN A 537 -10.95 11.03 8.32
C ASN A 537 -11.74 10.26 9.38
N ARG A 538 -12.82 10.86 9.90
CA ARG A 538 -13.71 10.18 10.85
C ARG A 538 -14.36 8.96 10.20
N GLN A 539 -14.91 9.12 9.00
CA GLN A 539 -15.59 8.03 8.30
C GLN A 539 -14.64 6.89 8.01
N TRP A 540 -13.40 7.18 7.58
CA TRP A 540 -12.40 6.15 7.35
C TRP A 540 -12.09 5.34 8.62
N MET A 541 -12.01 5.99 9.79
CA MET A 541 -11.81 5.28 11.06
C MET A 541 -12.98 4.38 11.43
N ILE A 542 -14.22 4.83 11.22
CA ILE A 542 -15.41 3.99 11.40
C ILE A 542 -15.35 2.79 10.44
N ASP A 543 -15.05 3.04 9.17
CA ASP A 543 -15.08 2.00 8.16
C ASP A 543 -13.94 1.00 8.31
N ASN A 544 -12.74 1.41 8.73
CA ASN A 544 -11.53 0.57 8.66
C ASN A 544 -10.93 0.22 10.02
N TRP A 545 -11.32 0.93 11.09
CA TRP A 545 -10.75 0.77 12.43
C TRP A 545 -11.82 0.51 13.51
N ALA A 546 -13.04 0.16 13.11
CA ALA A 546 -14.07 -0.25 14.05
C ALA A 546 -13.63 -1.47 14.90
N PRO A 547 -14.12 -1.57 16.16
CA PRO A 547 -13.61 -2.56 17.11
C PRO A 547 -13.66 -4.00 16.59
N GLU A 548 -14.71 -4.39 15.89
CA GLU A 548 -14.86 -5.72 15.31
C GLU A 548 -13.75 -6.05 14.30
N LYS A 549 -13.32 -5.08 13.49
CA LYS A 549 -12.23 -5.25 12.53
C LYS A 549 -10.90 -5.42 13.25
N VAL A 550 -10.60 -4.52 14.18
CA VAL A 550 -9.37 -4.57 14.98
C VAL A 550 -9.26 -5.88 15.75
N LEU A 551 -10.32 -6.28 16.46
CA LEU A 551 -10.35 -7.48 17.29
C LEU A 551 -10.31 -8.78 16.48
N SER A 552 -10.77 -8.77 15.23
CA SER A 552 -10.70 -9.96 14.37
C SER A 552 -9.25 -10.45 14.18
N HIS A 553 -8.28 -9.54 14.05
CA HIS A 553 -6.86 -9.89 13.94
C HIS A 553 -6.35 -10.59 15.21
N TYR A 554 -6.68 -10.05 16.38
CA TYR A 554 -6.23 -10.62 17.66
C TYR A 554 -6.90 -11.96 17.97
N THR A 555 -8.23 -12.01 17.86
CA THR A 555 -9.01 -13.23 18.18
C THR A 555 -8.66 -14.37 17.24
N GLN A 556 -8.43 -14.10 15.95
CA GLN A 556 -7.95 -15.12 15.02
C GLN A 556 -6.64 -15.76 15.49
N ILE A 557 -5.69 -14.95 15.95
CA ILE A 557 -4.40 -15.44 16.46
C ILE A 557 -4.62 -16.25 17.75
N TYR A 558 -5.44 -15.77 18.68
CA TYR A 558 -5.72 -16.51 19.93
C TYR A 558 -6.29 -17.90 19.64
N TYR A 559 -7.26 -18.00 18.73
CA TYR A 559 -7.81 -19.29 18.33
C TYR A 559 -6.81 -20.17 17.59
N GLN A 560 -5.94 -19.60 16.75
CA GLN A 560 -4.87 -20.34 16.08
C GLN A 560 -3.88 -20.93 17.08
N GLU A 561 -3.51 -20.20 18.12
CA GLU A 561 -2.61 -20.67 19.16
C GLU A 561 -3.26 -21.75 20.05
N ILE A 562 -4.53 -21.59 20.43
CA ILE A 562 -5.23 -22.57 21.26
C ILE A 562 -5.49 -23.88 20.49
N TYR A 563 -5.98 -23.78 19.25
CA TYR A 563 -6.47 -24.96 18.51
C TYR A 563 -5.48 -25.48 17.46
N GLY A 564 -4.57 -24.65 16.95
CA GLY A 564 -3.59 -25.03 15.93
C GLY A 564 -2.55 -26.03 16.43
N HIS A 565 -2.25 -26.03 17.74
CA HIS A 565 -1.35 -27.01 18.34
C HIS A 565 -1.94 -28.42 18.47
N GLN A 566 -3.27 -28.59 18.41
CA GLN A 566 -3.93 -29.90 18.52
C GLN A 566 -3.72 -30.80 17.28
N THR A 567 -3.17 -30.28 16.19
CA THR A 567 -2.90 -31.05 14.95
C THR A 567 -1.44 -31.48 14.78
N LYS A 568 -0.53 -31.06 15.67
CA LYS A 568 0.92 -31.30 15.54
C LYS A 568 1.46 -32.54 16.28
N THR A 569 0.62 -33.38 16.87
CA THR A 569 1.05 -34.60 17.59
C THR A 569 1.12 -35.86 16.73
N ARG A 570 1.00 -35.78 15.39
CA ARG A 570 1.44 -36.85 14.49
C ARG A 570 2.31 -36.28 13.36
N ASP A 571 3.48 -36.89 13.25
CA ASP A 571 4.52 -36.75 12.21
C ASP A 571 5.50 -35.58 12.34
N GLY A 572 6.60 -35.87 13.04
CA GLY A 572 7.91 -36.03 12.40
C GLY A 572 8.61 -34.77 11.86
N LEU A 573 9.70 -34.40 12.56
CA LEU A 573 10.79 -33.51 12.14
C LEU A 573 10.90 -33.26 10.63
N LEU A 574 10.86 -31.99 10.21
CA LEU A 574 11.78 -31.43 9.21
C LEU A 574 11.90 -29.91 9.44
N SER A 575 13.05 -29.51 9.98
CA SER A 575 13.50 -28.11 10.08
C SER A 575 13.68 -27.51 8.68
N VAL A 576 13.06 -26.36 8.42
CA VAL A 576 13.30 -25.60 7.18
C VAL A 576 14.05 -24.32 7.53
N ALA A 577 15.27 -24.24 7.01
CA ALA A 577 16.17 -23.09 7.06
C ALA A 577 15.56 -21.84 6.35
N PRO A 578 16.03 -20.63 6.68
CA PRO A 578 15.46 -19.39 6.16
C PRO A 578 15.78 -19.23 4.66
N THR A 579 14.75 -19.21 3.82
CA THR A 579 14.89 -18.99 2.38
C THR A 579 15.26 -17.54 2.08
N LYS A 580 16.38 -17.40 1.38
CA LYS A 580 17.00 -16.18 0.86
C LYS A 580 16.12 -15.41 -0.13
N THR A 581 16.30 -14.08 -0.08
CA THR A 581 16.17 -13.06 -1.16
C THR A 581 14.89 -13.05 -2.00
N ARG A 582 14.01 -12.10 -1.66
CA ARG A 582 12.86 -11.63 -2.46
C ARG A 582 13.32 -11.01 -3.78
N THR A 583 12.82 -11.55 -4.90
CA THR A 583 12.93 -10.97 -6.25
C THR A 583 11.99 -9.75 -6.40
N PRO A 584 12.33 -8.70 -7.18
CA PRO A 584 11.52 -7.48 -7.26
C PRO A 584 10.23 -7.72 -8.06
N ILE A 585 9.08 -7.41 -7.44
CA ILE A 585 7.75 -7.49 -8.05
C ILE A 585 7.56 -6.31 -9.02
N LYS A 586 7.36 -6.60 -10.31
CA LYS A 586 6.94 -5.61 -11.33
C LYS A 586 5.53 -5.12 -10.99
N THR A 587 5.42 -3.85 -10.59
CA THR A 587 4.13 -3.20 -10.26
C THR A 587 3.55 -2.56 -11.52
N GLU A 588 2.41 -3.07 -11.99
CA GLU A 588 1.57 -2.43 -13.02
C GLU A 588 0.87 -1.19 -12.47
N ILE A 589 0.73 -0.19 -13.34
CA ILE A 589 0.18 1.14 -13.07
C ILE A 589 -1.35 1.04 -13.16
N MET A 590 -2.03 1.03 -12.03
CA MET A 590 -3.48 1.26 -11.97
C MET A 590 -3.78 2.75 -11.99
N CYS A 591 -4.77 3.13 -12.81
CA CYS A 591 -5.30 4.48 -13.01
C CYS A 591 -5.48 5.24 -11.69
N ARG A 592 -4.78 6.36 -11.55
CA ARG A 592 -4.75 7.19 -10.33
C ARG A 592 -5.85 8.25 -10.38
N LYS A 593 -6.46 8.54 -9.23
CA LYS A 593 -7.25 9.77 -9.06
C LYS A 593 -6.32 10.99 -9.27
N PRO A 594 -6.81 12.04 -9.94
CA PRO A 594 -6.00 13.18 -10.36
C PRO A 594 -5.46 13.98 -9.17
N ILE A 595 -4.20 14.41 -9.26
CA ILE A 595 -3.52 15.21 -8.23
C ILE A 595 -3.87 16.69 -8.47
N ALA A 596 -4.23 17.41 -7.42
CA ALA A 596 -4.53 18.84 -7.51
C ALA A 596 -3.27 19.64 -7.92
N PRO A 597 -3.42 20.71 -8.74
CA PRO A 597 -2.30 21.57 -9.11
C PRO A 597 -1.68 22.24 -7.87
N VAL A 598 -0.37 22.47 -7.92
CA VAL A 598 0.41 23.06 -6.82
C VAL A 598 0.81 24.47 -7.22
N ARG A 599 0.48 25.50 -6.43
CA ARG A 599 0.96 26.87 -6.66
C ARG A 599 1.32 27.58 -5.36
N TYR A 600 2.54 28.07 -5.22
CA TYR A 600 3.00 28.91 -4.11
C TYR A 600 4.31 29.62 -4.43
N GLN A 601 4.71 30.61 -3.63
CA GLN A 601 5.98 31.31 -3.76
C GLN A 601 6.84 31.13 -2.52
N LEU A 602 8.16 31.11 -2.71
CA LEU A 602 9.17 31.14 -1.65
C LEU A 602 9.93 32.45 -1.74
N THR A 603 10.04 33.13 -0.61
CA THR A 603 10.87 34.34 -0.50
C THR A 603 12.35 33.98 -0.59
N GLY A 604 13.08 34.72 -1.43
CA GLY A 604 14.52 34.59 -1.55
C GLY A 604 15.27 35.35 -0.46
N LYS A 605 16.56 35.07 -0.33
CA LYS A 605 17.50 35.93 0.42
C LYS A 605 17.84 37.17 -0.39
N LYS A 606 18.14 38.28 0.30
CA LYS A 606 18.59 39.55 -0.33
C LYS A 606 19.87 39.37 -1.16
N SER A 607 20.77 38.49 -0.73
CA SER A 607 22.03 38.17 -1.41
C SER A 607 22.19 36.65 -1.49
N PRO A 608 21.54 35.99 -2.46
CA PRO A 608 21.56 34.53 -2.60
C PRO A 608 22.95 34.06 -3.06
N ARG A 609 23.49 33.05 -2.38
CA ARG A 609 24.77 32.41 -2.71
C ARG A 609 24.59 31.10 -3.47
N THR A 610 23.44 30.45 -3.32
CA THR A 610 23.09 29.19 -3.99
C THR A 610 21.73 29.30 -4.65
N SER A 611 21.46 28.44 -5.65
CA SER A 611 20.22 28.48 -6.44
C SER A 611 18.94 28.32 -5.59
N ASP A 612 19.01 27.59 -4.47
CA ASP A 612 17.88 27.40 -3.55
C ASP A 612 17.58 28.63 -2.67
N GLU A 613 18.47 29.62 -2.63
CA GLU A 613 18.32 30.86 -1.86
C GLU A 613 17.67 31.99 -2.66
N PHE A 614 17.51 31.85 -3.98
CA PHE A 614 16.74 32.79 -4.78
C PHE A 614 15.25 32.73 -4.42
N ALA A 615 14.52 33.79 -4.76
CA ALA A 615 13.06 33.73 -4.75
C ALA A 615 12.61 32.67 -5.77
N GLN A 616 11.56 31.93 -5.45
CA GLN A 616 11.07 30.86 -6.30
C GLN A 616 9.55 30.93 -6.42
N THR A 617 9.02 30.88 -7.63
CA THR A 617 7.63 30.49 -7.87
C THR A 617 7.57 29.00 -8.11
N ILE A 618 6.64 28.33 -7.43
CA ILE A 618 6.33 26.94 -7.62
C ILE A 618 4.96 26.89 -8.26
N SER A 619 4.88 26.27 -9.43
CA SER A 619 3.64 26.05 -10.16
C SER A 619 3.73 24.70 -10.84
N LEU A 620 2.93 23.72 -10.40
CA LEU A 620 2.86 22.40 -11.00
C LEU A 620 1.43 22.16 -11.49
N SER A 621 1.30 22.16 -12.81
CA SER A 621 0.14 21.84 -13.60
C SER A 621 -0.28 20.39 -13.39
N ARG A 622 -1.56 20.15 -13.59
CA ARG A 622 -2.12 18.80 -13.58
C ARG A 622 -1.55 17.94 -14.71
N LYS A 623 -1.19 18.55 -15.85
CA LYS A 623 -0.58 17.88 -17.00
C LYS A 623 0.73 17.19 -16.62
N LEU A 624 1.57 17.82 -15.78
CA LEU A 624 2.77 17.19 -15.24
C LEU A 624 2.46 16.23 -14.10
N LEU A 625 1.60 16.63 -13.15
CA LEU A 625 1.35 15.83 -11.95
C LEU A 625 0.71 14.46 -12.26
N ASP A 626 -0.19 14.42 -13.24
CA ASP A 626 -0.86 13.19 -13.68
C ASP A 626 0.09 12.25 -14.46
N LYS A 627 1.26 12.75 -14.92
CA LYS A 627 2.29 11.94 -15.61
C LYS A 627 3.20 11.17 -14.65
N ARG A 628 3.02 11.29 -13.33
CA ARG A 628 3.81 10.53 -12.35
C ARG A 628 3.77 9.03 -12.63
N ASN A 629 4.93 8.40 -12.76
CA ASN A 629 5.11 7.00 -13.14
C ASN A 629 4.60 6.60 -14.54
N SER A 630 4.17 7.53 -15.39
CA SER A 630 3.66 7.21 -16.74
C SER A 630 4.73 6.61 -17.67
N TRP A 631 6.01 6.80 -17.36
CA TRP A 631 7.15 6.30 -18.14
C TRP A 631 7.82 5.07 -17.52
N ARG A 632 7.18 4.38 -16.57
CA ARG A 632 7.81 3.30 -15.78
C ARG A 632 8.50 2.18 -16.56
N GLN A 633 7.96 1.82 -17.72
CA GLN A 633 8.49 0.75 -18.58
C GLN A 633 9.33 1.29 -19.75
N ASN A 634 9.55 2.61 -19.81
CA ASN A 634 10.25 3.26 -20.91
C ASN A 634 11.71 3.53 -20.53
N VAL A 635 12.56 3.49 -21.56
CA VAL A 635 13.90 4.06 -21.52
C VAL A 635 13.80 5.56 -21.80
N CYS A 636 14.51 6.37 -21.03
CA CYS A 636 14.56 7.80 -21.20
C CYS A 636 15.94 8.24 -21.69
N HIS A 637 15.95 9.03 -22.76
CA HIS A 637 17.13 9.67 -23.32
C HIS A 637 17.11 11.14 -22.90
N ILE A 638 18.18 11.59 -22.25
CA ILE A 638 18.36 12.97 -21.82
C ILE A 638 19.48 13.55 -22.68
N ILE A 639 19.16 14.61 -23.42
CA ILE A 639 20.07 15.19 -24.41
C ILE A 639 20.61 16.50 -23.85
N GLY A 640 21.93 16.52 -23.61
CA GLY A 640 22.69 17.66 -23.11
C GLY A 640 23.31 18.51 -24.22
N ASN A 641 24.20 19.43 -23.83
CA ASN A 641 24.78 20.43 -24.72
C ASN A 641 26.18 20.07 -25.24
N GLY A 642 26.60 18.84 -25.03
CA GLY A 642 27.93 18.36 -25.37
C GLY A 642 28.20 18.19 -26.86
N PRO A 643 29.43 18.46 -27.33
CA PRO A 643 29.78 18.30 -28.74
C PRO A 643 29.59 16.87 -29.27
N SER A 644 29.75 15.82 -28.45
CA SER A 644 29.56 14.43 -28.88
C SER A 644 28.16 14.09 -29.36
N VAL A 645 27.17 14.94 -29.06
CA VAL A 645 25.81 14.74 -29.55
C VAL A 645 25.72 14.88 -31.09
N THR A 646 26.64 15.61 -31.72
CA THR A 646 26.64 15.81 -33.19
C THR A 646 27.10 14.58 -33.96
N SER A 647 27.93 13.73 -33.34
CA SER A 647 28.33 12.44 -33.91
C SER A 647 27.34 11.32 -33.59
N THR A 648 26.35 11.58 -32.74
CA THR A 648 25.32 10.60 -32.38
C THR A 648 24.16 10.67 -33.37
N GLU A 649 23.86 9.58 -34.09
CA GLU A 649 22.64 9.42 -34.88
C GLU A 649 21.37 9.42 -33.97
N LEU A 650 20.83 10.60 -33.70
CA LEU A 650 19.70 10.80 -32.80
C LEU A 650 18.35 10.31 -33.36
N SER A 651 18.24 10.09 -34.67
CA SER A 651 17.03 9.53 -35.29
C SER A 651 16.70 8.13 -34.74
N LEU A 652 17.72 7.38 -34.28
CA LEU A 652 17.58 6.04 -33.71
C LEU A 652 16.72 6.02 -32.43
N ILE A 653 16.57 7.16 -31.75
CA ILE A 653 15.83 7.27 -30.48
C ILE A 653 14.50 7.99 -30.61
N ALA A 654 14.06 8.31 -31.84
CA ALA A 654 12.82 9.04 -32.09
C ALA A 654 11.60 8.40 -31.40
N GLN A 655 11.57 7.07 -31.28
CA GLN A 655 10.47 6.32 -30.66
C GLN A 655 10.56 6.24 -29.12
N ASN A 656 11.70 6.63 -28.53
CA ASN A 656 11.91 6.58 -27.08
C ASN A 656 11.38 7.84 -26.39
N LYS A 657 11.44 7.83 -25.05
CA LYS A 657 11.13 9.01 -24.23
C LYS A 657 12.33 9.95 -24.18
N ILE A 658 12.11 11.21 -24.51
CA ILE A 658 13.18 12.19 -24.67
C ILE A 658 12.93 13.38 -23.75
N ILE A 659 13.96 13.74 -22.98
CA ILE A 659 14.03 15.01 -22.27
C ILE A 659 15.19 15.79 -22.87
N SER A 660 14.88 16.92 -23.51
CA SER A 660 15.89 17.87 -23.95
C SER A 660 16.17 18.86 -22.82
N VAL A 661 17.39 19.36 -22.74
CA VAL A 661 17.74 20.42 -21.79
C VAL A 661 18.39 21.57 -22.55
N ASN A 662 18.16 22.80 -22.09
CA ASN A 662 18.95 23.94 -22.54
C ASN A 662 19.00 24.08 -24.10
N ALA A 663 20.17 24.23 -24.71
CA ALA A 663 20.29 24.40 -26.17
C ALA A 663 19.89 23.14 -26.95
N ALA A 664 19.84 21.96 -26.31
CA ALA A 664 19.57 20.69 -26.99
C ALA A 664 18.18 20.62 -27.67
N SER A 665 17.26 21.55 -27.41
CA SER A 665 16.01 21.66 -28.18
C SER A 665 16.26 21.95 -29.68
N LEU A 666 17.39 22.56 -30.04
CA LEU A 666 17.79 22.78 -31.43
C LEU A 666 17.98 21.46 -32.22
N LEU A 667 18.17 20.33 -31.53
CA LEU A 667 18.40 19.02 -32.14
C LEU A 667 17.11 18.28 -32.53
N HIS A 668 15.93 18.89 -32.40
CA HIS A 668 14.66 18.28 -32.77
C HIS A 668 14.63 17.75 -34.21
N LYS A 669 15.31 18.42 -35.15
CA LYS A 669 15.44 17.95 -36.54
C LYS A 669 16.28 16.68 -36.63
N SER A 670 17.41 16.61 -35.93
CA SER A 670 18.27 15.42 -35.89
C SER A 670 17.59 14.24 -35.20
N ILE A 671 16.71 14.50 -34.24
CA ILE A 671 15.85 13.48 -33.58
C ILE A 671 14.70 13.05 -34.51
N GLY A 672 14.23 13.93 -35.39
CA GLY A 672 13.05 13.73 -36.23
C GLY A 672 11.73 14.12 -35.56
N ARG A 673 11.76 14.66 -34.32
CA ARG A 673 10.61 15.22 -33.61
C ARG A 673 11.04 16.08 -32.40
N ASP A 674 10.10 16.84 -31.86
CA ASP A 674 10.27 17.53 -30.57
C ASP A 674 10.41 16.53 -29.42
N ALA A 675 11.15 16.92 -28.38
CA ALA A 675 11.27 16.13 -27.15
C ALA A 675 9.92 16.02 -26.40
N ASP A 676 9.75 15.00 -25.55
CA ASP A 676 8.54 14.92 -24.72
C ASP A 676 8.54 16.01 -23.63
N PHE A 677 9.71 16.31 -23.06
CA PHE A 677 9.91 17.37 -22.07
C PHE A 677 11.13 18.24 -22.41
N TYR A 678 11.04 19.51 -22.00
CA TYR A 678 12.12 20.48 -22.09
C TYR A 678 12.43 21.03 -20.70
N CYS A 679 13.66 20.85 -20.23
CA CYS A 679 14.08 21.26 -18.89
C CYS A 679 15.10 22.40 -18.91
N VAL A 680 14.89 23.39 -18.04
CA VAL A 680 15.83 24.48 -17.80
C VAL A 680 15.98 24.67 -16.29
N SER A 681 17.22 24.61 -15.79
CA SER A 681 17.52 24.93 -14.39
C SER A 681 18.48 26.09 -14.22
N ASP A 682 18.94 26.70 -15.31
CA ASP A 682 19.90 27.81 -15.30
C ASP A 682 19.27 29.02 -15.98
N ARG A 683 18.97 30.06 -15.19
CA ARG A 683 18.35 31.30 -15.68
C ARG A 683 19.12 31.96 -16.82
N ARG A 684 20.43 31.72 -16.93
CA ARG A 684 21.28 32.29 -17.99
C ARG A 684 20.85 31.83 -19.39
N PHE A 685 20.19 30.66 -19.50
CA PHE A 685 19.63 30.19 -20.77
C PHE A 685 18.39 30.97 -21.20
N LEU A 686 17.66 31.55 -20.24
CA LEU A 686 16.44 32.30 -20.50
C LEU A 686 16.72 33.79 -20.73
N THR A 687 17.88 34.28 -20.28
CA THR A 687 18.36 35.65 -20.54
C THR A 687 19.26 35.76 -21.78
N ASP A 688 19.56 34.64 -22.42
CA ASP A 688 20.38 34.60 -23.63
C ASP A 688 19.66 35.32 -24.79
N ALA A 689 20.39 36.03 -25.64
CA ALA A 689 19.81 36.67 -26.82
C ALA A 689 19.11 35.65 -27.76
N ARG A 690 19.52 34.39 -27.69
CA ARG A 690 18.96 33.26 -28.43
C ARG A 690 17.93 32.45 -27.64
N ALA A 691 17.50 32.90 -26.46
CA ALA A 691 16.49 32.21 -25.66
C ALA A 691 15.20 31.93 -26.46
N SER A 692 14.78 32.89 -27.29
CA SER A 692 13.64 32.74 -28.20
C SER A 692 13.81 31.60 -29.20
N GLU A 693 15.02 31.36 -29.69
CA GLU A 693 15.35 30.28 -30.61
C GLU A 693 15.20 28.92 -29.92
N TYR A 694 15.77 28.76 -28.73
CA TYR A 694 15.66 27.52 -27.95
C TYR A 694 14.20 27.20 -27.59
N LEU A 695 13.42 28.22 -27.24
CA LEU A 695 11.99 28.09 -26.92
C LEU A 695 11.15 27.75 -28.15
N CYS A 696 11.43 28.38 -29.29
CA CYS A 696 10.76 28.07 -30.55
C CYS A 696 11.03 26.62 -30.98
N ALA A 697 12.26 26.15 -30.84
CA ALA A 697 12.66 24.77 -31.09
C ALA A 697 12.07 23.76 -30.09
N ALA A 698 11.59 24.22 -28.93
CA ALA A 698 10.97 23.40 -27.90
C ALA A 698 9.44 23.50 -27.86
N LYS A 699 8.79 24.09 -28.87
CA LYS A 699 7.35 24.42 -28.84
C LYS A 699 6.42 23.21 -28.63
N GLY A 700 6.77 22.03 -29.13
CA GLY A 700 5.98 20.81 -28.92
C GLY A 700 6.31 20.07 -27.62
N SER A 701 7.35 20.49 -26.90
CA SER A 701 7.77 19.88 -25.63
C SER A 701 6.95 20.40 -24.46
N HIS A 702 6.79 19.60 -23.41
CA HIS A 702 6.26 20.08 -22.13
C HIS A 702 7.37 20.75 -21.30
N HIS A 703 7.20 22.02 -20.93
CA HIS A 703 8.26 22.83 -20.29
C HIS A 703 8.27 22.65 -18.77
N VAL A 704 9.44 22.35 -18.21
CA VAL A 704 9.63 22.14 -16.77
C VAL A 704 10.88 22.87 -16.30
N TYR A 705 10.70 23.98 -15.59
CA TYR A 705 11.78 24.88 -15.19
C TYR A 705 12.02 24.84 -13.68
N ALA A 706 13.20 25.29 -13.27
CA ALA A 706 13.49 25.52 -11.86
C ALA A 706 12.70 26.73 -11.33
N GLY A 707 12.27 26.70 -10.07
CA GLY A 707 11.35 27.69 -9.51
C GLY A 707 11.85 29.14 -9.52
N TYR A 708 13.17 29.36 -9.59
CA TYR A 708 13.77 30.70 -9.68
C TYR A 708 13.91 31.23 -11.12
N CYS A 709 13.45 30.46 -12.11
CA CYS A 709 13.40 30.84 -13.53
C CYS A 709 12.06 31.46 -13.92
N ASP A 710 11.18 31.74 -12.95
CA ASP A 710 9.80 32.23 -13.10
C ASP A 710 9.67 33.64 -13.70
N THR A 711 10.78 34.38 -13.78
CA THR A 711 10.84 35.72 -14.35
C THR A 711 10.82 35.73 -15.89
N PHE A 712 10.89 34.56 -16.54
CA PHE A 712 10.97 34.43 -17.99
C PHE A 712 9.87 33.48 -18.48
N HIS A 713 8.89 34.03 -19.19
CA HIS A 713 7.68 33.33 -19.70
C HIS A 713 6.73 32.80 -18.61
N LEU A 714 5.90 33.71 -18.07
CA LEU A 714 4.72 33.37 -17.28
C LEU A 714 3.56 32.95 -18.21
N SER A 715 3.68 31.78 -18.86
CA SER A 715 2.52 31.11 -19.44
C SER A 715 2.05 30.01 -18.49
N ASP A 716 0.75 29.70 -18.51
CA ASP A 716 0.19 28.55 -17.77
C ASP A 716 0.70 27.19 -18.30
N GLU A 717 1.57 27.19 -19.32
CA GLU A 717 2.13 26.01 -19.98
C GLU A 717 3.48 25.58 -19.40
N VAL A 718 4.06 26.36 -18.48
CA VAL A 718 5.36 26.08 -17.85
C VAL A 718 5.18 25.60 -16.40
N ASP A 719 5.83 24.48 -16.08
CA ASP A 719 5.90 23.96 -14.72
C ASP A 719 7.15 24.43 -13.99
N PHE A 720 6.98 25.19 -12.92
CA PHE A 720 8.06 25.69 -12.07
C PHE A 720 8.24 24.80 -10.83
N VAL A 721 9.38 24.10 -10.77
CA VAL A 721 9.68 23.11 -9.75
C VAL A 721 10.59 23.70 -8.68
N ARG A 722 10.21 23.53 -7.40
CA ARG A 722 11.01 23.96 -6.25
C ARG A 722 12.43 23.40 -6.28
N ILE A 723 13.44 24.25 -6.06
CA ILE A 723 14.78 23.82 -5.69
C ILE A 723 14.84 23.53 -4.19
N ARG A 724 15.26 22.33 -3.84
CA ARG A 724 15.51 21.87 -2.48
C ARG A 724 16.94 22.21 -2.05
N ARG A 725 17.11 22.52 -0.77
CA ARG A 725 18.43 22.73 -0.17
C ARG A 725 19.28 21.45 -0.23
N GLY A 726 20.59 21.63 -0.40
CA GLY A 726 21.59 20.54 -0.34
C GLY A 726 21.67 19.65 -1.58
N ASP A 727 22.55 18.65 -1.51
CA ASP A 727 22.99 17.83 -2.65
C ASP A 727 22.39 16.41 -2.62
N GLY A 728 21.06 16.32 -2.74
CA GLY A 728 20.30 15.06 -2.77
C GLY A 728 19.87 14.64 -4.18
N ILE A 729 19.01 13.62 -4.27
CA ILE A 729 18.29 13.24 -5.50
C ILE A 729 16.83 13.03 -5.13
N SER A 730 15.95 13.81 -5.75
CA SER A 730 14.50 13.68 -5.57
C SER A 730 13.93 12.64 -6.52
N THR A 731 13.17 11.68 -5.97
CA THR A 731 12.33 10.77 -6.76
C THR A 731 10.91 11.30 -6.94
N ASN A 732 10.62 12.49 -6.39
CA ASN A 732 9.33 13.12 -6.51
C ASN A 732 9.44 14.64 -6.66
N ILE A 733 9.40 15.12 -7.90
CA ILE A 733 9.51 16.54 -8.21
C ILE A 733 8.32 17.37 -7.68
N SER A 734 7.20 16.75 -7.27
CA SER A 734 6.11 17.48 -6.61
C SER A 734 6.53 18.10 -5.27
N PHE A 735 7.62 17.61 -4.67
CA PHE A 735 8.24 18.16 -3.47
C PHE A 735 9.48 19.01 -3.76
N GLY A 736 9.81 19.19 -5.04
CA GLY A 736 11.01 19.83 -5.53
C GLY A 736 12.12 18.86 -5.94
N PHE A 737 13.20 19.42 -6.47
CA PHE A 737 14.40 18.72 -6.92
C PHE A 737 15.66 19.33 -6.30
N HIS A 738 16.76 18.58 -6.26
CA HIS A 738 18.06 19.10 -5.86
C HIS A 738 18.83 19.60 -7.08
N HIS A 739 19.33 20.83 -7.04
CA HIS A 739 19.92 21.47 -8.22
C HIS A 739 21.18 20.74 -8.73
N ASN A 740 22.07 20.34 -7.82
CA ASN A 740 23.30 19.59 -8.10
C ASN A 740 24.19 20.15 -9.25
N CYS A 741 24.08 21.45 -9.52
CA CYS A 741 24.88 22.18 -10.51
C CYS A 741 24.78 21.70 -11.97
N SER A 742 23.81 20.86 -12.31
CA SER A 742 23.64 20.38 -13.69
C SER A 742 22.17 20.16 -14.02
N VAL A 743 21.71 20.72 -15.14
CA VAL A 743 20.36 20.49 -15.66
C VAL A 743 20.13 19.02 -16.03
N MET A 744 21.19 18.25 -16.36
CA MET A 744 21.09 16.81 -16.60
C MET A 744 20.58 16.07 -15.36
N LEU A 745 20.98 16.53 -14.17
CA LEU A 745 20.52 15.97 -12.89
C LEU A 745 19.10 16.42 -12.54
N PHE A 746 18.69 17.63 -12.96
CA PHE A 746 17.29 18.04 -12.87
C PHE A 746 16.39 17.18 -13.76
N ALA A 747 16.74 17.05 -15.04
CA ALA A 747 16.04 16.20 -16.01
C ALA A 747 15.98 14.73 -15.54
N SER A 748 17.03 14.22 -14.89
CA SER A 748 17.05 12.86 -14.34
C SER A 748 16.10 12.68 -13.14
N GLN A 749 15.97 13.70 -12.29
CA GLN A 749 14.99 13.68 -11.19
C GLN A 749 13.55 13.76 -11.73
N LEU A 750 13.32 14.50 -12.81
CA LEU A 750 12.06 14.46 -13.55
C LEU A 750 11.80 13.07 -14.14
N ALA A 751 12.78 12.45 -14.80
CA ALA A 751 12.66 11.10 -15.34
C ALA A 751 12.33 10.06 -14.24
N LEU A 752 12.96 10.15 -13.07
CA LEU A 752 12.63 9.32 -11.90
C LEU A 752 11.19 9.51 -11.44
N TYR A 753 10.69 10.76 -11.40
CA TYR A 753 9.30 11.06 -11.07
C TYR A 753 8.30 10.48 -12.09
N LEU A 754 8.66 10.56 -13.38
CA LEU A 754 7.94 9.93 -14.48
C LEU A 754 8.06 8.39 -14.43
N GLY A 755 8.91 7.83 -13.56
CA GLY A 755 9.03 6.40 -13.28
C GLY A 755 10.14 5.71 -14.06
N CYS A 756 10.90 6.41 -14.91
CA CYS A 756 12.00 5.84 -15.66
C CYS A 756 13.10 5.35 -14.73
N ARG A 757 13.65 4.18 -15.09
CA ARG A 757 14.71 3.50 -14.34
C ARG A 757 15.98 3.34 -15.16
N THR A 758 15.88 3.36 -16.48
CA THR A 758 17.03 3.30 -17.38
C THR A 758 17.13 4.64 -18.09
N LEU A 759 18.25 5.32 -17.85
CA LEU A 759 18.54 6.63 -18.44
C LEU A 759 19.75 6.52 -19.38
N PHE A 760 19.70 7.23 -20.49
CA PHE A 760 20.84 7.47 -21.38
C PHE A 760 21.10 8.97 -21.43
N TRP A 761 22.30 9.40 -21.04
CA TRP A 761 22.73 10.78 -21.20
C TRP A 761 23.58 10.92 -22.46
N HIS A 762 23.22 11.89 -23.30
CA HIS A 762 23.91 12.25 -24.53
C HIS A 762 24.50 13.65 -24.38
N GLY A 763 25.68 13.91 -24.97
CA GLY A 763 26.31 15.24 -24.92
C GLY A 763 26.52 15.75 -23.49
N CYS A 764 27.17 14.94 -22.65
CA CYS A 764 27.37 15.23 -21.23
C CYS A 764 28.81 14.99 -20.79
N GLU A 765 29.75 15.58 -21.53
CA GLU A 765 31.19 15.44 -21.33
C GLU A 765 31.59 15.95 -19.94
N PHE A 766 30.93 17.02 -19.49
CA PHE A 766 31.34 17.83 -18.34
C PHE A 766 32.79 18.35 -18.46
N ASP A 767 33.32 18.30 -19.67
CA ASP A 767 34.45 19.07 -20.17
C ASP A 767 33.99 19.79 -21.43
N TYR A 768 33.94 21.12 -21.36
CA TYR A 768 33.48 21.95 -22.47
C TYR A 768 34.59 22.91 -22.93
N THR A 769 35.85 22.53 -22.72
CA THR A 769 37.02 23.30 -23.16
C THR A 769 37.08 23.43 -24.68
N LEU A 770 36.62 22.40 -25.41
CA LEU A 770 36.46 22.39 -26.87
C LEU A 770 35.13 23.01 -27.34
N GLY A 771 34.37 23.64 -26.43
CA GLY A 771 33.06 24.21 -26.71
C GLY A 771 31.90 23.24 -26.49
N ARG A 772 30.76 23.59 -27.09
CA ARG A 772 29.48 22.88 -27.01
C ARG A 772 29.00 22.58 -28.43
N PHE A 773 27.98 21.73 -28.58
CA PHE A 773 27.48 21.41 -29.92
C PHE A 773 26.91 22.64 -30.64
N ASP A 774 26.31 23.57 -29.88
CA ASP A 774 25.84 24.84 -30.41
C ASP A 774 26.98 25.86 -30.35
N PRO A 775 27.53 26.30 -31.49
CA PRO A 775 28.67 27.22 -31.53
C PRO A 775 28.35 28.58 -30.93
N GLY A 776 27.07 28.98 -30.89
CA GLY A 776 26.67 30.25 -30.27
C GLY A 776 26.55 30.19 -28.75
N ASP A 777 26.69 29.01 -28.13
CA ASP A 777 26.76 28.88 -26.67
C ASP A 777 28.17 29.21 -26.16
N THR A 778 28.39 30.49 -25.89
CA THR A 778 29.68 31.04 -25.43
C THR A 778 29.88 30.97 -23.91
N ARG A 779 28.99 30.30 -23.16
CA ARG A 779 29.09 30.25 -21.69
C ARG A 779 30.36 29.55 -21.25
N LYS A 780 31.09 30.20 -20.34
CA LYS A 780 32.34 29.67 -19.76
C LYS A 780 32.16 28.28 -19.17
N HIS A 781 33.16 27.44 -19.41
CA HIS A 781 33.29 26.13 -18.76
C HIS A 781 33.52 26.32 -17.26
N ASP A 782 32.58 25.86 -16.42
CA ASP A 782 32.68 25.95 -14.96
C ASP A 782 33.24 24.65 -14.38
N THR A 783 34.57 24.61 -14.22
CA THR A 783 35.29 23.45 -13.66
C THR A 783 34.99 23.23 -12.18
N GLY A 784 34.60 24.27 -11.43
CA GLY A 784 34.39 24.21 -9.98
C GLY A 784 33.17 23.40 -9.56
N THR A 785 32.24 23.14 -10.49
CA THR A 785 30.99 22.43 -10.20
C THR A 785 31.08 20.92 -10.34
N PHE A 786 32.08 20.40 -11.07
CA PHE A 786 32.15 18.98 -11.41
C PHE A 786 32.19 18.04 -10.20
N PRO A 787 32.90 18.32 -9.08
CA PRO A 787 32.87 17.46 -7.90
C PRO A 787 31.46 17.21 -7.36
N ARG A 788 30.58 18.22 -7.39
CA ARG A 788 29.17 18.10 -6.97
C ARG A 788 28.36 17.28 -7.98
N VAL A 789 28.59 17.49 -9.28
CA VAL A 789 27.97 16.70 -10.35
C VAL A 789 28.36 15.22 -10.24
N LYS A 790 29.65 14.94 -9.99
CA LYS A 790 30.20 13.58 -9.76
C LYS A 790 29.50 12.90 -8.59
N ALA A 791 29.46 13.57 -7.43
CA ALA A 791 28.82 13.02 -6.23
C ALA A 791 27.31 12.77 -6.41
N ALA A 792 26.60 13.68 -7.07
CA ALA A 792 25.17 13.54 -7.34
C ALA A 792 24.87 12.45 -8.38
N SER A 793 25.71 12.31 -9.42
CA SER A 793 25.59 11.26 -10.44
C SER A 793 25.81 9.87 -9.84
N PHE A 794 26.75 9.72 -8.91
CA PHE A 794 26.91 8.48 -8.14
C PHE A 794 25.65 8.14 -7.32
N LYS A 795 25.08 9.11 -6.60
CA LYS A 795 23.82 8.92 -5.86
C LYS A 795 22.68 8.51 -6.78
N LEU A 796 22.54 9.18 -7.92
CA LEU A 796 21.54 8.87 -8.94
C LEU A 796 21.70 7.44 -9.46
N ALA A 797 22.91 7.04 -9.84
CA ALA A 797 23.22 5.70 -10.33
C ALA A 797 22.84 4.61 -9.31
N ASN A 798 23.15 4.83 -8.03
CA ASN A 798 22.77 3.93 -6.95
C ASN A 798 21.26 3.83 -6.76
N ILE A 799 20.53 4.96 -6.86
CA ILE A 799 19.07 4.97 -6.79
C ILE A 799 18.49 4.18 -7.96
N LEU A 800 18.92 4.44 -9.20
CA LEU A 800 18.46 3.71 -10.38
C LEU A 800 18.73 2.22 -10.24
N ARG A 801 19.93 1.82 -9.80
CA ARG A 801 20.28 0.43 -9.55
C ARG A 801 19.39 -0.22 -8.50
N SER A 802 19.11 0.46 -7.39
CA SER A 802 18.19 -0.04 -6.35
C SER A 802 16.76 -0.24 -6.87
N LEU A 803 16.37 0.52 -7.89
CA LEU A 803 15.08 0.40 -8.59
C LEU A 803 15.11 -0.63 -9.74
N GLY A 804 16.22 -1.33 -9.94
CA GLY A 804 16.39 -2.31 -11.04
C GLY A 804 16.64 -1.65 -12.40
N GLY A 805 17.29 -0.49 -12.42
CA GLY A 805 17.62 0.29 -13.59
C GLY A 805 19.12 0.63 -13.69
N GLN A 806 19.47 1.54 -14.60
CA GLN A 806 20.86 1.89 -14.91
C GLN A 806 20.98 3.32 -15.46
N LEU A 807 22.10 3.98 -15.15
CA LEU A 807 22.53 5.20 -15.82
C LEU A 807 23.59 4.86 -16.88
N ASN A 808 23.32 5.21 -18.13
CA ASN A 808 24.21 5.02 -19.26
C ASN A 808 24.67 6.38 -19.78
N ILE A 809 25.95 6.52 -20.08
CA ILE A 809 26.54 7.70 -20.70
C ILE A 809 26.96 7.32 -22.12
N VAL A 810 26.49 8.07 -23.12
CA VAL A 810 26.79 7.85 -24.53
C VAL A 810 27.81 8.89 -24.99
N GLY A 811 28.96 8.40 -25.47
CA GLY A 811 30.09 9.23 -25.85
C GLY A 811 31.00 9.61 -24.66
N PRO A 812 32.00 10.46 -24.91
CA PRO A 812 33.00 10.81 -23.91
C PRO A 812 32.41 11.58 -22.73
N SER A 813 32.86 11.27 -21.51
CA SER A 813 32.49 12.01 -20.30
C SER A 813 33.44 11.82 -19.13
N LYS A 814 33.65 12.90 -18.37
CA LYS A 814 34.32 12.84 -17.07
C LYS A 814 33.67 11.86 -16.09
N LEU A 815 32.40 11.53 -16.27
CA LEU A 815 31.70 10.56 -15.42
C LEU A 815 32.11 9.10 -15.66
N VAL A 816 32.65 8.79 -16.85
CA VAL A 816 33.05 7.43 -17.27
C VAL A 816 34.55 7.27 -17.44
N GLY A 817 35.32 8.24 -16.97
CA GLY A 817 36.79 8.17 -16.89
C GLY A 817 37.52 8.91 -17.99
N ASP A 818 36.81 9.59 -18.89
CA ASP A 818 37.45 10.43 -19.90
C ASP A 818 37.98 11.73 -19.30
N PHE A 819 38.81 12.45 -20.07
CA PHE A 819 39.41 13.72 -19.68
C PHE A 819 40.25 13.65 -18.38
N GLY A 820 40.85 12.49 -18.12
CA GLY A 820 41.73 12.25 -16.97
C GLY A 820 41.01 12.03 -15.64
N GLU A 821 39.68 11.87 -15.65
CA GLU A 821 38.90 11.59 -14.45
C GLU A 821 38.82 10.09 -14.13
N GLN A 822 38.48 9.76 -12.89
CA GLN A 822 38.20 8.37 -12.51
C GLN A 822 36.72 8.02 -12.80
N PRO A 823 36.44 6.87 -13.43
CA PRO A 823 35.07 6.45 -13.73
C PRO A 823 34.25 6.26 -12.46
N ILE A 824 32.98 6.65 -12.50
CA ILE A 824 32.07 6.50 -11.37
C ILE A 824 31.45 5.09 -11.40
N SER A 825 31.55 4.38 -10.28
CA SER A 825 30.90 3.07 -10.15
C SER A 825 29.38 3.15 -10.39
N ASN A 826 28.83 2.08 -10.97
CA ASN A 826 27.41 1.93 -11.34
C ASN A 826 26.92 2.83 -12.49
N ILE A 827 27.82 3.58 -13.14
CA ILE A 827 27.54 4.24 -14.41
C ILE A 827 28.11 3.38 -15.54
N ARG A 828 27.30 3.11 -16.58
CA ARG A 828 27.75 2.38 -17.76
C ARG A 828 28.21 3.35 -18.84
N SER A 829 29.42 3.16 -19.33
CA SER A 829 29.92 3.83 -20.53
C SER A 829 29.46 3.11 -21.79
N LEU A 830 29.10 3.87 -22.81
CA LEU A 830 28.82 3.40 -24.17
C LEU A 830 29.52 4.33 -25.13
N THR A 831 30.30 3.77 -26.05
CA THR A 831 30.77 4.56 -27.19
C THR A 831 29.58 4.91 -28.09
N VAL A 832 29.76 5.91 -28.96
CA VAL A 832 28.74 6.27 -29.95
C VAL A 832 28.45 5.09 -30.87
N ASP A 833 29.48 4.34 -31.27
CA ASP A 833 29.35 3.16 -32.12
C ASP A 833 28.63 2.01 -31.43
N ASP A 834 28.95 1.70 -30.15
CA ASP A 834 28.24 0.68 -29.36
C ASP A 834 26.75 1.02 -29.26
N PHE A 835 26.46 2.32 -29.07
CA PHE A 835 25.10 2.81 -29.02
C PHE A 835 24.38 2.64 -30.36
N HIS A 836 25.01 2.99 -31.48
CA HIS A 836 24.43 2.78 -32.82
C HIS A 836 24.17 1.32 -33.12
N GLN A 837 25.12 0.43 -32.82
CA GLN A 837 24.95 -1.01 -32.99
C GLN A 837 23.78 -1.54 -32.15
N GLN A 838 23.71 -1.13 -30.87
CA GLN A 838 22.67 -1.58 -29.96
C GLN A 838 21.26 -1.14 -30.40
N PHE A 839 21.09 0.08 -30.91
CA PHE A 839 19.78 0.64 -31.24
C PHE A 839 19.36 0.40 -32.70
N SER A 840 20.32 0.30 -33.64
CA SER A 840 20.02 -0.08 -35.03
C SER A 840 19.43 -1.50 -35.13
N ALA A 841 19.94 -2.42 -34.31
CA ALA A 841 19.43 -3.79 -34.21
C ALA A 841 17.97 -3.85 -33.70
N GLN A 842 17.59 -2.96 -32.78
CA GLN A 842 16.23 -2.93 -32.24
C GLN A 842 15.21 -2.44 -33.27
N ASN A 843 15.60 -1.48 -34.11
CA ASN A 843 14.73 -0.97 -35.17
C ASN A 843 14.52 -1.98 -36.31
N HIS A 844 15.51 -2.83 -36.60
CA HIS A 844 15.37 -3.88 -37.62
C HIS A 844 14.33 -4.96 -37.27
N PHE A 845 14.10 -5.27 -35.99
CA PHE A 845 13.11 -6.26 -35.58
C PHE A 845 11.66 -5.77 -35.62
N MET A 846 11.41 -4.47 -35.77
CA MET A 846 10.05 -3.91 -35.83
C MET A 846 9.54 -3.59 -37.24
N VAL A 847 10.38 -3.78 -38.28
CA VAL A 847 10.04 -3.47 -39.69
C VAL A 847 9.96 -4.75 -40.55
N ALA A 848 9.68 -5.92 -39.95
CA ALA A 848 9.27 -7.08 -40.73
C ALA A 848 7.83 -6.86 -41.24
N PRO A 849 7.59 -6.78 -42.56
CA PRO A 849 6.26 -6.48 -43.09
C PRO A 849 5.30 -7.63 -42.77
N SER A 850 4.18 -7.31 -42.14
CA SER A 850 3.04 -8.21 -42.05
C SER A 850 2.53 -8.50 -43.46
N LYS A 851 2.75 -9.71 -43.95
CA LYS A 851 1.96 -10.27 -45.07
C LYS A 851 0.57 -10.65 -44.57
#